data_AF-A0A5N5MK63-F1
#
_entry.id   AF-A0A5N5MK63-F1
#
_cell.length_a   1.000
_cell.length_b   1.000
_cell.length_c   1.000
_cell.angle_alpha   90.00
_cell.angle_beta   90.00
_cell.angle_gamma   90.00
#
_symmetry.space_group_name_H-M   'P 1'
#
loop_
_entity.id
_entity.type
_entity.pdbx_description
1 polymer ?
#
loop_
_entity_poly.entity_id
_entity_poly.type
_entity_poly.pdbx_seq_one_letter_code
_entity_poly.pdbx_strand_id
1 'polypeptide(L)'
;MRYIAVIFYCLCDWGSFAEIPSMSHVERYDVVRPQRLSENHKSVNKQALESNKHEKYPEKLLYQLFFNGKNHTVHLQKNSLLIGHNYTEIRYEADGSTVITSPKLQDHCYYHGHIDGMEDSSVSVGVCSGMRGFVRAEKEMYLIEPLSDSAEGDHAFYKQEYLRKKRSASGDSSTTVFDKEPRTSALIKRSSWKTKTVFHTQRYVELFLVVDNTEYRHFNSNDELVRARMLEAINHVDKFYRPHNIRVLLVGLEVWNVKDQFLVSVSDNDTLTRFIQWRQKELLKRVKHDNAQFVTGADFLGDTVGLANKFAMCTKASGGVNQDHSMSPLGLAATIAHEMGHNMGMSHDVRGCTCGRSDCIMTEVVNSAASVFPELFSDCSLDQLSIFLENANPSCLLDRPSSDRIYGGPVCGNAFLDPGEECDCGTVEECNNPCCNAKTCKFTEGSRCAQGECCENCQIKPAGSLCRASANECDLDEYCTGMSEKCPEDSFRMNGIPCSYGDSYCYDGQCPTHLQHCQRLWGKDAKMAARVCFLRNTLGRHDAHCGRSKDGYRSCADEDMYCGSIFCTGGNTYPITGLKAQLLTPSGDLCNIVGERSEEENLSMVPTGTKCGPNKVCFNNMCQDVKVYGVSEDCSQKCSGHGVCDHRKRCHCDPGWAPPHCDVKYADLPSANNTTIISISVAAGILLLLAAGFGSWIYCKKRKGTSSRHKTKADPEQSNPLFENPRAKRVLLKDHLEISKPTFISSTVTRHGASHTVMPTRTAPQPPLKKSDPQPPQTAPSISLPIQMKPLPPSKPPRPYDAKQAERVEMKIAQRPPTIPRR
;
A
#
# COMPACT_ATOMS: atom_id res chain seq x y z
N MET A 1 -19.37 29.71 71.91
CA MET A 1 -18.67 29.26 70.69
C MET A 1 -18.94 27.77 70.46
N ARG A 2 -19.97 27.39 69.67
CA ARG A 2 -20.20 25.98 69.26
C ARG A 2 -20.73 25.79 67.82
N TYR A 3 -21.22 26.84 67.16
CA TYR A 3 -21.80 26.76 65.81
C TYR A 3 -20.81 26.92 64.63
N ILE A 4 -19.57 27.35 64.88
CA ILE A 4 -18.57 27.57 63.80
C ILE A 4 -17.85 26.26 63.41
N ALA A 5 -17.68 25.33 64.36
CA ALA A 5 -16.95 24.07 64.12
C ALA A 5 -17.67 23.10 63.16
N VAL A 6 -19.01 23.12 63.13
CA VAL A 6 -19.81 22.21 62.29
C VAL A 6 -19.69 22.59 60.80
N ILE A 7 -19.71 23.89 60.49
CA ILE A 7 -19.61 24.40 59.11
C ILE A 7 -18.24 24.05 58.49
N PHE A 8 -17.17 24.07 59.29
CA PHE A 8 -15.83 23.67 58.82
C PHE A 8 -15.68 22.18 58.52
N TYR A 9 -16.44 21.30 59.19
CA TYR A 9 -16.44 19.87 58.83
C TYR A 9 -17.27 19.61 57.58
N CYS A 10 -18.46 20.21 57.45
CA CYS A 10 -19.32 20.02 56.27
C CYS A 10 -18.75 20.59 54.95
N LEU A 11 -17.69 21.41 54.99
CA LEU A 11 -17.02 21.93 53.80
C LEU A 11 -15.80 21.10 53.36
N CYS A 12 -15.34 20.13 54.17
CA CYS A 12 -14.26 19.22 53.76
C CYS A 12 -14.79 18.01 52.98
N ASP A 13 -15.99 17.51 53.28
CA ASP A 13 -16.57 16.30 52.66
C ASP A 13 -17.16 16.52 51.24
N TRP A 14 -17.09 17.74 50.71
CA TRP A 14 -17.30 18.01 49.27
C TRP A 14 -16.00 18.06 48.46
N GLY A 15 -14.85 17.87 49.12
CA GLY A 15 -13.59 17.52 48.47
C GLY A 15 -13.58 16.05 48.02
N SER A 16 -14.54 15.64 47.18
CA SER A 16 -14.40 14.38 46.43
C SER A 16 -13.24 14.54 45.44
N PHE A 17 -12.03 14.22 45.89
CA PHE A 17 -10.93 13.88 45.01
C PHE A 17 -11.39 12.71 44.15
N ALA A 18 -11.78 12.99 42.92
CA ALA A 18 -12.02 11.95 41.93
C ALA A 18 -10.71 11.17 41.80
N GLU A 19 -10.74 9.86 42.08
CA GLU A 19 -9.57 9.01 41.94
C GLU A 19 -9.16 9.00 40.47
N ILE A 20 -8.08 9.72 40.16
CA ILE A 20 -7.52 9.82 38.82
C ILE A 20 -7.19 8.39 38.36
N PRO A 21 -7.83 7.87 37.28
CA PRO A 21 -7.72 6.45 36.93
C PRO A 21 -6.25 6.00 36.78
N SER A 22 -5.85 5.02 37.58
CA SER A 22 -4.45 4.56 37.62
C SER A 22 -4.11 3.79 36.33
N MET A 23 -3.38 4.42 35.42
CA MET A 23 -2.97 3.82 34.15
C MET A 23 -1.71 2.97 34.35
N SER A 24 -1.75 1.74 33.84
CA SER A 24 -0.67 0.76 34.05
C SER A 24 0.62 1.10 33.27
N HIS A 25 0.49 1.80 32.14
CA HIS A 25 1.57 2.16 31.20
C HIS A 25 2.08 3.61 31.30
N VAL A 26 1.51 4.46 32.17
CA VAL A 26 1.86 5.89 32.27
C VAL A 26 2.31 6.25 33.69
N GLU A 27 3.37 7.05 33.83
CA GLU A 27 3.86 7.54 35.13
C GLU A 27 3.07 8.75 35.63
N ARG A 28 2.72 9.67 34.73
CA ARG A 28 1.95 10.88 35.02
C ARG A 28 1.19 11.36 33.78
N TYR A 29 -0.03 11.84 33.96
CA TYR A 29 -0.81 12.52 32.93
C TYR A 29 -1.66 13.63 33.52
N ASP A 30 -2.08 14.58 32.68
CA ASP A 30 -3.08 15.58 32.99
C ASP A 30 -4.44 15.15 32.40
N VAL A 31 -5.54 15.44 33.08
CA VAL A 31 -6.90 15.15 32.57
C VAL A 31 -7.36 16.34 31.73
N VAL A 32 -7.68 16.09 30.45
CA VAL A 32 -8.26 17.09 29.54
C VAL A 32 -9.60 16.61 29.00
N ARG A 33 -10.45 17.55 28.56
CA ARG A 33 -11.71 17.24 27.87
C ARG A 33 -11.74 17.95 26.51
N PRO A 34 -11.51 17.25 25.38
CA PRO A 34 -11.52 17.86 24.05
C PRO A 34 -12.91 18.38 23.69
N GLN A 35 -13.08 19.71 23.69
CA GLN A 35 -14.37 20.31 23.37
C GLN A 35 -14.48 20.51 21.86
N ARG A 36 -15.38 19.77 21.21
CA ARG A 36 -15.70 19.97 19.78
C ARG A 36 -16.39 21.32 19.62
N LEU A 37 -15.76 22.22 18.86
CA LEU A 37 -16.33 23.53 18.56
C LEU A 37 -17.39 23.38 17.47
N SER A 38 -18.56 24.00 17.67
CA SER A 38 -19.60 24.10 16.65
C SER A 38 -19.22 25.17 15.63
N GLU A 39 -19.40 24.91 14.32
CA GLU A 39 -19.34 25.94 13.27
C GLU A 39 -20.56 26.87 13.33
N ASN A 40 -20.65 27.66 14.39
CA ASN A 40 -21.56 28.78 14.54
C ASN A 40 -20.75 30.02 14.94
N HIS A 41 -21.13 31.17 14.40
CA HIS A 41 -20.48 32.48 14.57
C HIS A 41 -19.20 32.78 13.77
N LYS A 42 -19.27 32.65 12.43
CA LYS A 42 -18.85 33.73 11.50
C LYS A 42 -19.36 33.53 10.06
N SER A 43 -20.47 34.20 9.73
CA SER A 43 -20.84 34.65 8.37
C SER A 43 -20.60 33.70 7.16
N VAL A 44 -21.23 32.51 7.15
CA VAL A 44 -21.35 31.67 5.93
C VAL A 44 -22.84 31.37 5.64
N ASN A 45 -23.19 31.20 4.36
CA ASN A 45 -24.57 31.16 3.88
C ASN A 45 -25.40 29.99 4.43
N LYS A 46 -26.62 30.27 4.90
CA LYS A 46 -27.58 29.30 5.47
C LYS A 46 -27.92 28.09 4.58
N GLN A 47 -27.70 28.19 3.27
CA GLN A 47 -28.06 27.13 2.31
C GLN A 47 -27.12 25.90 2.34
N ALA A 48 -25.93 26.00 2.92
CA ALA A 48 -25.05 24.85 3.15
C ALA A 48 -25.37 24.06 4.44
N LEU A 49 -26.25 24.60 5.30
CA LEU A 49 -26.49 24.06 6.66
C LEU A 49 -27.56 22.96 6.71
N GLU A 50 -28.16 22.62 5.56
CA GLU A 50 -29.23 21.61 5.48
C GLU A 50 -28.74 20.26 4.90
N SER A 51 -27.63 20.23 4.17
CA SER A 51 -26.98 18.99 3.70
C SER A 51 -26.18 18.27 4.79
N ASN A 52 -25.42 19.01 5.61
CA ASN A 52 -24.37 18.43 6.47
C ASN A 52 -24.89 17.90 7.83
N LYS A 53 -26.18 17.58 7.95
CA LYS A 53 -26.81 17.13 9.21
C LYS A 53 -26.79 15.62 9.45
N HIS A 54 -26.21 14.82 8.54
CA HIS A 54 -26.31 13.36 8.56
C HIS A 54 -24.96 12.61 8.45
N GLU A 55 -23.83 13.32 8.45
CA GLU A 55 -22.51 12.69 8.45
C GLU A 55 -21.96 12.56 9.88
N LYS A 56 -21.49 11.36 10.24
CA LYS A 56 -21.04 11.04 11.62
C LYS A 56 -19.62 11.58 11.87
N TYR A 57 -18.72 11.36 10.92
CA TYR A 57 -17.35 11.89 10.93
C TYR A 57 -17.12 12.82 9.71
N PRO A 58 -17.35 14.14 9.84
CA PRO A 58 -17.29 15.10 8.73
C PRO A 58 -15.87 15.53 8.38
N GLU A 59 -15.66 15.98 7.13
CA GLU A 59 -14.33 16.29 6.57
C GLU A 59 -13.46 17.27 7.37
N LYS A 60 -14.06 18.22 8.10
CA LYS A 60 -13.36 19.19 8.95
C LYS A 60 -13.93 19.16 10.37
N LEU A 61 -13.04 19.17 11.36
CA LEU A 61 -13.37 19.22 12.78
C LEU A 61 -12.51 20.27 13.49
N LEU A 62 -13.12 21.00 14.42
CA LEU A 62 -12.47 21.97 15.29
C LEU A 62 -12.60 21.50 16.73
N TYR A 63 -11.48 21.43 17.45
CA TYR A 63 -11.44 21.07 18.87
C TYR A 63 -10.71 22.13 19.68
N GLN A 64 -11.16 22.37 20.91
CA GLN A 64 -10.42 23.13 21.91
C GLN A 64 -9.79 22.16 22.92
N LEU A 65 -8.47 22.23 23.08
CA LEU A 65 -7.70 21.54 24.11
C LEU A 65 -7.13 22.56 25.09
N PHE A 66 -7.21 22.29 26.38
CA PHE A 66 -6.55 23.09 27.42
C PHE A 66 -5.28 22.36 27.88
N PHE A 67 -4.11 22.96 27.64
CA PHE A 67 -2.83 22.47 28.14
C PHE A 67 -1.84 23.64 28.28
N ASN A 68 -0.73 23.45 29.00
CA ASN A 68 0.27 24.50 29.30
C ASN A 68 -0.35 25.82 29.86
N GLY A 69 -1.52 25.74 30.50
CA GLY A 69 -2.25 26.90 31.05
C GLY A 69 -3.10 27.71 30.06
N LYS A 70 -3.27 27.26 28.81
CA LYS A 70 -4.00 28.00 27.76
C LYS A 70 -4.94 27.08 26.96
N ASN A 71 -6.02 27.66 26.44
CA ASN A 71 -6.83 27.03 25.39
C ASN A 71 -6.12 27.15 24.03
N HIS A 72 -6.00 26.01 23.34
CA HIS A 72 -5.47 25.87 22.00
C HIS A 72 -6.56 25.32 21.06
N THR A 73 -6.71 25.92 19.89
CA THR A 73 -7.63 25.44 18.85
C THR A 73 -6.89 24.47 17.94
N VAL A 74 -7.38 23.24 17.84
CA VAL A 74 -6.86 22.20 16.94
C VAL A 74 -7.74 22.12 15.70
N HIS A 75 -7.14 22.30 14.54
CA HIS A 75 -7.77 22.14 13.23
C HIS A 75 -7.50 20.72 12.73
N LEU A 76 -8.56 19.93 12.59
CA LEU A 76 -8.50 18.55 12.10
C LEU A 76 -9.17 18.47 10.72
N GLN A 77 -8.49 17.84 9.77
CA GLN A 77 -8.98 17.45 8.45
C GLN A 77 -8.96 15.92 8.36
N LYS A 78 -10.05 15.32 7.87
CA LYS A 78 -10.19 13.87 7.72
C LYS A 78 -9.14 13.34 6.74
N ASN A 79 -8.59 12.16 7.02
CA ASN A 79 -7.59 11.56 6.16
C ASN A 79 -8.25 10.71 5.06
N SER A 80 -8.91 11.35 4.09
CA SER A 80 -9.70 10.70 3.03
C SER A 80 -8.91 9.71 2.14
N LEU A 81 -7.58 9.81 2.11
CA LEU A 81 -6.72 8.86 1.38
C LEU A 81 -6.18 7.71 2.25
N LEU A 82 -6.52 7.63 3.55
CA LEU A 82 -6.00 6.61 4.45
C LEU A 82 -6.33 5.18 3.98
N ILE A 83 -7.42 5.01 3.25
CA ILE A 83 -7.98 3.72 2.84
C ILE A 83 -8.29 3.78 1.33
N GLY A 84 -7.68 2.91 0.54
CA GLY A 84 -7.91 2.86 -0.93
C GLY A 84 -9.24 2.19 -1.29
N HIS A 85 -9.91 2.61 -2.37
CA HIS A 85 -11.29 2.19 -2.67
C HIS A 85 -11.51 0.68 -2.87
N ASN A 86 -10.47 -0.07 -3.24
CA ASN A 86 -10.55 -1.53 -3.34
C ASN A 86 -10.00 -2.22 -2.08
N TYR A 87 -10.07 -1.55 -0.92
CA TYR A 87 -9.65 -2.07 0.37
C TYR A 87 -10.24 -3.46 0.61
N THR A 88 -9.34 -4.42 0.78
CA THR A 88 -9.66 -5.83 0.79
C THR A 88 -9.22 -6.45 2.10
N GLU A 89 -10.19 -6.90 2.90
CA GLU A 89 -9.95 -7.70 4.09
C GLU A 89 -10.02 -9.19 3.76
N ILE A 90 -8.97 -9.92 4.13
CA ILE A 90 -8.86 -11.36 3.93
C ILE A 90 -8.83 -12.03 5.30
N ARG A 91 -9.75 -12.97 5.53
CA ARG A 91 -9.85 -13.80 6.74
C ARG A 91 -9.96 -15.28 6.35
N TYR A 92 -9.85 -16.17 7.32
CA TYR A 92 -9.93 -17.61 7.13
C TYR A 92 -11.16 -18.20 7.81
N GLU A 93 -11.77 -19.19 7.15
CA GLU A 93 -12.79 -20.06 7.73
C GLU A 93 -12.16 -21.26 8.44
N ALA A 94 -12.95 -21.97 9.25
CA ALA A 94 -12.48 -23.10 10.05
C ALA A 94 -11.93 -24.28 9.22
N ASP A 95 -12.25 -24.36 7.92
CA ASP A 95 -11.68 -25.34 6.97
C ASP A 95 -10.37 -24.87 6.32
N GLY A 96 -9.96 -23.62 6.53
CA GLY A 96 -8.79 -23.00 5.93
C GLY A 96 -9.05 -22.34 4.57
N SER A 97 -10.30 -22.26 4.10
CA SER A 97 -10.65 -21.43 2.94
C SER A 97 -10.58 -19.94 3.29
N THR A 98 -10.43 -19.07 2.27
CA THR A 98 -10.30 -17.62 2.47
C THR A 98 -11.61 -16.89 2.17
N VAL A 99 -12.02 -16.04 3.10
CA VAL A 99 -13.14 -15.11 2.96
C VAL A 99 -12.56 -13.73 2.66
N ILE A 100 -12.85 -13.25 1.46
CA ILE A 100 -12.40 -11.95 0.95
C ILE A 100 -13.59 -10.98 1.01
N THR A 101 -13.44 -9.88 1.75
CA THR A 101 -14.49 -8.88 1.98
C THR A 101 -13.96 -7.47 1.79
N SER A 102 -14.73 -6.59 1.12
CA SER A 102 -14.41 -5.16 1.02
C SER A 102 -15.39 -4.35 1.88
N PRO A 103 -15.12 -4.14 3.18
CA PRO A 103 -16.01 -3.38 4.06
C PRO A 103 -16.00 -1.90 3.68
N LYS A 104 -17.18 -1.27 3.72
CA LYS A 104 -17.34 0.15 3.39
C LYS A 104 -16.90 1.05 4.55
N LEU A 105 -15.60 1.25 4.70
CA LEU A 105 -14.99 2.15 5.70
C LEU A 105 -15.11 3.65 5.32
N GLN A 106 -16.23 4.03 4.68
CA GLN A 106 -16.47 5.36 4.11
C GLN A 106 -16.67 6.44 5.19
N ASP A 107 -17.17 6.03 6.36
CA ASP A 107 -17.41 6.85 7.55
C ASP A 107 -16.36 6.50 8.62
N HIS A 108 -15.07 6.68 8.27
CA HIS A 108 -13.95 6.48 9.19
C HIS A 108 -13.61 7.75 10.00
N CYS A 109 -12.97 7.55 11.14
CA CYS A 109 -12.81 8.55 12.19
C CYS A 109 -11.40 9.14 12.29
N TYR A 110 -10.60 9.08 11.22
CA TYR A 110 -9.16 9.34 11.27
C TYR A 110 -8.79 10.67 10.63
N TYR A 111 -8.04 11.50 11.36
CA TYR A 111 -7.78 12.90 11.04
C TYR A 111 -6.30 13.26 11.20
N HIS A 112 -5.85 14.17 10.35
CA HIS A 112 -4.60 14.91 10.50
C HIS A 112 -4.91 16.37 10.84
N GLY A 113 -4.00 17.04 11.54
CA GLY A 113 -4.20 18.44 11.88
C GLY A 113 -2.94 19.23 12.21
N HIS A 114 -3.21 20.45 12.64
CA HIS A 114 -2.28 21.44 13.21
C HIS A 114 -3.00 22.21 14.32
N ILE A 115 -2.27 23.06 15.02
CA ILE A 115 -2.77 23.90 16.11
C ILE A 115 -2.69 25.37 15.68
N ASP A 116 -3.78 26.12 15.90
CA ASP A 116 -3.89 27.53 15.53
C ASP A 116 -2.75 28.36 16.17
N GLY A 117 -2.14 29.22 15.36
CA GLY A 117 -1.01 30.07 15.74
C GLY A 117 0.34 29.35 15.95
N MET A 118 0.51 28.08 15.56
CA MET A 118 1.79 27.35 15.73
C MET A 118 2.23 26.60 14.47
N GLU A 119 3.17 27.17 13.70
CA GLU A 119 3.62 26.68 12.39
C GLU A 119 4.23 25.27 12.40
N ASP A 120 5.10 24.94 13.37
CA ASP A 120 5.76 23.62 13.46
C ASP A 120 4.85 22.54 14.12
N SER A 121 3.60 22.85 14.46
CA SER A 121 2.67 21.92 15.11
C SER A 121 2.20 20.79 14.20
N SER A 122 1.81 19.66 14.78
CA SER A 122 1.42 18.45 14.05
C SER A 122 0.47 17.60 14.86
N VAL A 123 -0.66 17.21 14.27
CA VAL A 123 -1.63 16.30 14.91
C VAL A 123 -1.95 15.14 13.96
N SER A 124 -2.09 13.95 14.52
CA SER A 124 -2.70 12.78 13.89
C SER A 124 -3.46 12.00 14.96
N VAL A 125 -4.77 11.86 14.78
CA VAL A 125 -5.69 11.27 15.78
C VAL A 125 -6.82 10.48 15.12
N GLY A 126 -7.28 9.42 15.79
CA GLY A 126 -8.61 8.85 15.62
C GLY A 126 -9.60 9.49 16.60
N VAL A 127 -10.85 9.67 16.20
CA VAL A 127 -11.96 10.15 17.05
C VAL A 127 -13.13 9.17 17.12
N CYS A 128 -12.89 7.88 16.86
CA CYS A 128 -13.93 6.84 16.78
C CYS A 128 -14.74 6.71 18.09
N SER A 129 -14.01 6.62 19.20
CA SER A 129 -14.52 6.36 20.56
C SER A 129 -13.81 7.28 21.55
N GLY A 130 -13.78 8.57 21.22
CA GLY A 130 -12.93 9.58 21.86
C GLY A 130 -11.63 9.81 21.08
N MET A 131 -10.95 10.92 21.37
CA MET A 131 -9.72 11.32 20.70
C MET A 131 -8.52 10.48 21.18
N ARG A 132 -7.91 9.71 20.27
CA ARG A 132 -6.66 8.96 20.53
C ARG A 132 -5.62 9.29 19.46
N GLY A 133 -4.37 9.49 19.87
CA GLY A 133 -3.24 9.69 18.95
C GLY A 133 -2.18 10.62 19.54
N PHE A 134 -1.59 11.48 18.70
CA PHE A 134 -0.55 12.41 19.13
C PHE A 134 -0.82 13.87 18.73
N VAL A 135 -0.29 14.77 19.55
CA VAL A 135 -0.32 16.23 19.39
C VAL A 135 1.09 16.76 19.64
N ARG A 136 1.76 17.23 18.58
CA ARG A 136 2.99 18.01 18.67
C ARG A 136 2.65 19.49 18.83
N ALA A 137 3.07 20.06 19.96
CA ALA A 137 3.05 21.49 20.21
C ALA A 137 4.49 21.98 20.40
N GLU A 138 4.88 23.04 19.70
CA GLU A 138 6.25 23.58 19.67
C GLU A 138 7.30 22.51 19.31
N LYS A 139 7.94 21.90 20.30
CA LYS A 139 8.96 20.82 20.16
C LYS A 139 8.71 19.66 21.12
N GLU A 140 7.51 19.58 21.68
CA GLU A 140 7.09 18.61 22.68
C GLU A 140 6.02 17.68 22.10
N MET A 141 6.19 16.38 22.30
CA MET A 141 5.27 15.35 21.83
C MET A 141 4.35 14.90 22.96
N TYR A 142 3.06 15.23 22.82
CA TYR A 142 2.01 14.79 23.72
C TYR A 142 1.21 13.65 23.09
N LEU A 143 0.88 12.64 23.88
CA LEU A 143 -0.09 11.62 23.54
C LEU A 143 -1.44 11.97 24.17
N ILE A 144 -2.52 11.59 23.48
CA ILE A 144 -3.88 11.68 23.98
C ILE A 144 -4.57 10.32 23.85
N GLU A 145 -5.31 9.91 24.89
CA GLU A 145 -6.17 8.72 24.84
C GLU A 145 -7.38 8.85 25.80
N PRO A 146 -8.54 8.26 25.47
CA PRO A 146 -9.74 8.35 26.31
C PRO A 146 -9.63 7.56 27.62
N LEU A 147 -10.13 8.14 28.71
CA LEU A 147 -10.25 7.48 30.03
C LEU A 147 -11.60 6.74 30.21
N SER A 148 -12.48 6.81 29.21
CA SER A 148 -13.80 6.18 29.19
C SER A 148 -14.28 6.01 27.74
N ASP A 149 -15.19 5.07 27.47
CA ASP A 149 -15.72 4.80 26.11
C ASP A 149 -16.66 5.91 25.55
N SER A 150 -16.50 7.16 26.00
CA SER A 150 -17.29 8.32 25.58
C SER A 150 -16.51 9.21 24.62
N ALA A 151 -17.11 9.53 23.48
CA ALA A 151 -16.53 10.43 22.47
C ALA A 151 -16.31 11.87 22.98
N GLU A 152 -17.04 12.27 24.03
CA GLU A 152 -16.95 13.59 24.69
C GLU A 152 -16.51 13.46 26.16
N GLY A 153 -15.95 12.30 26.54
CA GLY A 153 -15.47 12.01 27.89
C GLY A 153 -14.16 12.72 28.25
N ASP A 154 -13.61 12.34 29.39
CA ASP A 154 -12.28 12.79 29.83
C ASP A 154 -11.18 11.94 29.16
N HIS A 155 -10.03 12.58 28.92
CA HIS A 155 -8.88 12.02 28.22
C HIS A 155 -7.61 12.22 29.06
N ALA A 156 -6.72 11.22 29.04
CA ALA A 156 -5.36 11.38 29.50
C ALA A 156 -4.57 12.14 28.44
N PHE A 157 -3.92 13.22 28.84
CA PHE A 157 -2.99 13.98 28.00
C PHE A 157 -1.64 14.04 28.70
N TYR A 158 -0.60 13.54 28.05
CA TYR A 158 0.71 13.40 28.68
C TYR A 158 1.84 13.49 27.68
N LYS A 159 2.99 14.00 28.11
CA LYS A 159 4.21 13.94 27.33
C LYS A 159 4.64 12.48 27.13
N GLN A 160 5.16 12.18 25.95
CA GLN A 160 5.69 10.86 25.60
C GLN A 160 6.78 10.36 26.58
N GLU A 161 7.52 11.28 27.22
CA GLU A 161 8.54 10.98 28.24
C GLU A 161 7.98 10.29 29.51
N TYR A 162 6.66 10.37 29.77
CA TYR A 162 5.98 9.74 30.92
C TYR A 162 5.45 8.33 30.64
N LEU A 163 5.76 7.73 29.48
CA LEU A 163 5.49 6.31 29.22
C LEU A 163 6.40 5.40 30.05
N ARG A 164 5.82 4.44 30.76
CA ARG A 164 6.56 3.44 31.54
C ARG A 164 7.28 2.47 30.61
N LYS A 165 8.58 2.31 30.86
CA LYS A 165 9.45 1.44 30.07
C LYS A 165 9.25 -0.03 30.47
N LYS A 166 8.93 -0.91 29.51
CA LYS A 166 8.92 -2.39 29.68
C LYS A 166 10.32 -2.79 30.18
N ARG A 167 10.42 -3.37 31.38
CA ARG A 167 11.71 -3.88 31.88
C ARG A 167 12.04 -5.17 31.13
N SER A 168 13.08 -5.16 30.31
CA SER A 168 13.57 -6.36 29.61
C SER A 168 13.90 -7.46 30.62
N ALA A 169 13.43 -8.69 30.36
CA ALA A 169 13.52 -9.81 31.29
C ALA A 169 14.91 -10.48 31.37
N SER A 170 15.95 -9.84 30.82
CA SER A 170 17.32 -10.33 30.80
C SER A 170 18.28 -9.17 31.00
N GLY A 171 18.85 -9.07 32.20
CA GLY A 171 19.91 -8.11 32.49
C GLY A 171 21.27 -8.76 32.26
N ASP A 172 21.83 -8.59 31.06
CA ASP A 172 23.27 -8.74 30.84
C ASP A 172 23.78 -7.74 29.79
N SER A 173 25.01 -7.25 29.96
CA SER A 173 25.59 -6.14 29.21
C SER A 173 26.58 -6.65 28.15
N SER A 174 26.08 -7.36 27.13
CA SER A 174 26.91 -7.95 26.08
C SER A 174 26.64 -7.37 24.68
N THR A 175 27.54 -6.51 24.21
CA THR A 175 27.49 -5.97 22.83
C THR A 175 27.97 -6.98 21.79
N THR A 176 27.06 -7.65 21.09
CA THR A 176 27.31 -8.37 19.83
C THR A 176 26.11 -8.19 18.91
N VAL A 177 26.15 -7.29 17.91
CA VAL A 177 26.83 -7.46 16.60
C VAL A 177 26.18 -8.57 15.76
N PHE A 178 25.20 -8.19 14.95
CA PHE A 178 24.92 -8.82 13.66
C PHE A 178 24.36 -7.86 12.59
N ASP A 179 24.95 -6.66 12.49
CA ASP A 179 25.11 -6.06 11.17
C ASP A 179 26.60 -6.03 10.81
N LYS A 180 26.92 -6.38 9.57
CA LYS A 180 28.29 -6.46 9.03
C LYS A 180 28.58 -5.42 7.96
N GLU A 181 27.67 -4.48 7.75
CA GLU A 181 27.99 -3.25 7.03
C GLU A 181 28.83 -2.29 7.92
N PRO A 182 29.99 -1.82 7.44
CA PRO A 182 30.79 -0.85 8.16
C PRO A 182 30.11 0.52 8.08
N ARG A 183 29.69 1.01 9.26
CA ARG A 183 29.17 2.37 9.53
C ARG A 183 29.49 3.35 8.41
N THR A 184 28.46 3.73 7.66
CA THR A 184 28.54 4.64 6.52
C THR A 184 29.05 6.01 6.97
N SER A 185 30.38 6.16 6.89
CA SER A 185 31.05 7.45 7.00
C SER A 185 30.68 8.26 5.78
N ALA A 186 29.52 8.90 5.84
CA ALA A 186 29.01 9.75 4.78
C ALA A 186 30.02 10.90 4.57
N LEU A 187 30.83 10.81 3.52
CA LEU A 187 31.83 11.81 3.15
C LEU A 187 31.15 13.01 2.49
N ILE A 188 30.21 13.60 3.22
CA ILE A 188 29.44 14.78 2.84
C ILE A 188 30.42 15.96 2.74
N LYS A 189 30.75 16.34 1.52
CA LYS A 189 31.26 17.68 1.25
C LYS A 189 30.20 18.66 1.75
N ARG A 190 30.57 19.54 2.69
CA ARG A 190 29.68 20.59 3.22
C ARG A 190 29.29 21.61 2.13
N SER A 191 28.36 21.25 1.27
CA SER A 191 27.59 22.20 0.46
C SER A 191 26.54 22.87 1.35
N SER A 192 26.65 24.19 1.45
CA SER A 192 25.74 25.16 2.09
C SER A 192 24.44 24.65 2.72
N TRP A 193 24.22 24.96 4.00
CA TRP A 193 22.87 25.01 4.58
C TRP A 193 21.94 25.87 3.71
N LYS A 194 20.93 25.26 3.06
CA LYS A 194 19.59 25.81 2.75
C LYS A 194 18.81 24.95 1.74
N THR A 195 18.04 23.98 2.22
CA THR A 195 16.64 23.68 1.83
C THR A 195 16.07 22.60 2.75
N LYS A 196 14.77 22.62 3.05
CA LYS A 196 14.06 21.37 3.43
C LYS A 196 13.92 20.57 2.13
N THR A 197 14.41 19.33 2.09
CA THR A 197 14.28 18.46 0.89
C THR A 197 12.82 18.02 0.75
N VAL A 198 12.04 18.79 -0.01
CA VAL A 198 10.65 18.50 -0.35
C VAL A 198 10.62 18.00 -1.78
N PHE A 199 10.26 16.74 -1.97
CA PHE A 199 10.16 16.12 -3.29
C PHE A 199 9.05 16.80 -4.10
N HIS A 200 9.38 17.36 -5.27
CA HIS A 200 8.43 18.17 -6.05
C HIS A 200 7.26 17.37 -6.62
N THR A 201 7.46 16.08 -6.92
CA THR A 201 6.43 15.20 -7.48
C THR A 201 5.82 14.36 -6.36
N GLN A 202 4.49 14.41 -6.22
CA GLN A 202 3.74 13.59 -5.27
C GLN A 202 3.99 12.10 -5.54
N ARG A 203 4.14 11.32 -4.47
CA ARG A 203 4.27 9.87 -4.45
C ARG A 203 3.13 9.24 -3.65
N TYR A 204 2.77 8.02 -3.99
CA TYR A 204 1.76 7.22 -3.29
C TYR A 204 2.37 5.86 -2.92
N VAL A 205 1.88 5.21 -1.86
CA VAL A 205 2.24 3.84 -1.49
C VAL A 205 0.95 3.07 -1.23
N GLU A 206 0.61 2.12 -2.11
CA GLU A 206 -0.42 1.11 -1.87
C GLU A 206 0.13 0.09 -0.85
N LEU A 207 -0.14 0.33 0.44
CA LEU A 207 0.32 -0.50 1.55
C LEU A 207 -0.70 -1.60 1.87
N PHE A 208 -0.22 -2.83 2.04
CA PHE A 208 -0.99 -3.98 2.52
C PHE A 208 -0.49 -4.44 3.89
N LEU A 209 -1.39 -4.72 4.83
CA LEU A 209 -1.03 -5.25 6.15
C LEU A 209 -1.39 -6.72 6.31
N VAL A 210 -0.57 -7.47 7.03
CA VAL A 210 -0.81 -8.89 7.35
C VAL A 210 -0.61 -9.08 8.84
N VAL A 211 -1.61 -9.63 9.54
CA VAL A 211 -1.64 -9.75 10.99
C VAL A 211 -1.64 -11.22 11.40
N ASP A 212 -0.69 -11.61 12.25
CA ASP A 212 -0.51 -12.99 12.70
C ASP A 212 -1.57 -13.47 13.71
N ASN A 213 -1.64 -14.79 13.96
CA ASN A 213 -2.61 -15.36 14.88
C ASN A 213 -2.31 -15.03 16.35
N THR A 214 -1.05 -14.74 16.71
CA THR A 214 -0.66 -14.25 18.03
C THR A 214 -1.24 -12.86 18.29
N GLU A 215 -1.08 -11.94 17.35
CA GLU A 215 -1.64 -10.57 17.42
C GLU A 215 -3.17 -10.57 17.43
N TYR A 216 -3.80 -11.37 16.57
CA TYR A 216 -5.26 -11.55 16.58
C TYR A 216 -5.78 -12.02 17.95
N ARG A 217 -5.06 -12.94 18.63
CA ARG A 217 -5.38 -13.37 19.99
C ARG A 217 -5.11 -12.29 21.04
N HIS A 218 -4.06 -11.47 20.87
CA HIS A 218 -3.77 -10.33 21.76
C HIS A 218 -4.96 -9.35 21.80
N PHE A 219 -5.54 -9.04 20.63
CA PHE A 219 -6.76 -8.25 20.50
C PHE A 219 -8.05 -9.06 20.74
N ASN A 220 -8.01 -10.00 21.71
CA ASN A 220 -9.13 -10.82 22.17
C ASN A 220 -9.87 -11.60 21.07
N SER A 221 -9.21 -11.94 19.96
CA SER A 221 -9.83 -12.56 18.78
C SER A 221 -10.98 -11.74 18.18
N ASN A 222 -10.81 -10.41 18.11
CA ASN A 222 -11.81 -9.47 17.59
C ASN A 222 -11.29 -8.69 16.37
N ASP A 223 -11.87 -8.98 15.20
CA ASP A 223 -11.58 -8.31 13.92
C ASP A 223 -11.71 -6.77 14.00
N GLU A 224 -12.64 -6.24 14.80
CA GLU A 224 -12.85 -4.79 14.91
C GLU A 224 -11.75 -4.09 15.70
N LEU A 225 -11.21 -4.75 16.72
CA LEU A 225 -10.08 -4.21 17.49
C LEU A 225 -8.78 -4.26 16.68
N VAL A 226 -8.52 -5.36 15.96
CA VAL A 226 -7.38 -5.46 15.04
C VAL A 226 -7.48 -4.42 13.93
N ARG A 227 -8.64 -4.28 13.28
CA ARG A 227 -8.86 -3.26 12.23
C ARG A 227 -8.65 -1.85 12.76
N ALA A 228 -9.19 -1.52 13.93
CA ALA A 228 -9.01 -0.21 14.54
C ALA A 228 -7.53 0.07 14.89
N ARG A 229 -6.81 -0.93 15.43
CA ARG A 229 -5.37 -0.84 15.72
C ARG A 229 -4.56 -0.54 14.46
N MET A 230 -4.79 -1.28 13.39
CA MET A 230 -4.07 -1.13 12.13
C MET A 230 -4.38 0.22 11.46
N LEU A 231 -5.62 0.69 11.48
CA LEU A 231 -5.98 2.01 10.93
C LEU A 231 -5.46 3.17 11.78
N GLU A 232 -5.42 3.04 13.11
CA GLU A 232 -4.74 3.99 14.01
C GLU A 232 -3.25 4.10 13.65
N ALA A 233 -2.56 2.96 13.49
CA ALA A 233 -1.15 2.93 13.14
C ALA A 233 -0.86 3.56 11.76
N ILE A 234 -1.59 3.18 10.70
CA ILE A 234 -1.33 3.71 9.35
C ILE A 234 -1.70 5.19 9.21
N ASN A 235 -2.67 5.70 10.00
CA ASN A 235 -2.91 7.14 10.08
C ASN A 235 -1.73 7.91 10.70
N HIS A 236 -0.91 7.27 11.54
CA HIS A 236 0.35 7.88 11.98
C HIS A 236 1.47 7.72 10.91
N VAL A 237 1.57 6.56 10.24
CA VAL A 237 2.56 6.35 9.15
C VAL A 237 2.38 7.35 8.00
N ASP A 238 1.16 7.56 7.50
CA ASP A 238 0.88 8.57 6.48
C ASP A 238 1.20 9.99 6.97
N LYS A 239 1.00 10.29 8.26
CA LYS A 239 1.40 11.58 8.85
C LYS A 239 2.92 11.80 8.80
N PHE A 240 3.72 10.76 9.01
CA PHE A 240 5.19 10.85 8.99
C PHE A 240 5.75 11.03 7.57
N TYR A 241 5.12 10.41 6.56
CA TYR A 241 5.55 10.49 5.16
C TYR A 241 5.01 11.73 4.41
N ARG A 242 3.84 12.27 4.80
CA ARG A 242 3.19 13.42 4.13
C ARG A 242 4.06 14.69 4.01
N PRO A 243 4.92 15.09 4.97
CA PRO A 243 5.86 16.21 4.81
C PRO A 243 6.88 16.03 3.68
N HIS A 244 7.09 14.79 3.23
CA HIS A 244 8.03 14.40 2.18
C HIS A 244 7.31 14.06 0.86
N ASN A 245 6.11 14.62 0.67
CA ASN A 245 5.29 14.45 -0.53
C ASN A 245 5.06 12.97 -0.92
N ILE A 246 4.95 12.11 0.09
CA ILE A 246 4.58 10.69 -0.01
C ILE A 246 3.28 10.50 0.77
N ARG A 247 2.25 9.88 0.16
CA ARG A 247 1.05 9.41 0.86
C ARG A 247 1.11 7.91 1.06
N VAL A 248 0.62 7.42 2.19
CA VAL A 248 0.52 5.98 2.48
C VAL A 248 -0.96 5.62 2.62
N LEU A 249 -1.42 4.65 1.82
CA LEU A 249 -2.82 4.28 1.67
C LEU A 249 -2.96 2.80 1.96
N LEU A 250 -3.86 2.43 2.89
CA LEU A 250 -4.13 1.02 3.18
C LEU A 250 -5.04 0.44 2.09
N VAL A 251 -4.51 -0.46 1.25
CA VAL A 251 -5.25 -1.16 0.19
C VAL A 251 -5.71 -2.57 0.59
N GLY A 252 -5.28 -3.08 1.74
CA GLY A 252 -5.85 -4.30 2.31
C GLY A 252 -5.24 -4.75 3.62
N LEU A 253 -5.92 -5.69 4.26
CA LEU A 253 -5.61 -6.24 5.58
C LEU A 253 -5.91 -7.75 5.60
N GLU A 254 -4.91 -8.61 5.72
CA GLU A 254 -5.09 -10.05 5.87
C GLU A 254 -4.87 -10.48 7.33
N VAL A 255 -5.93 -10.93 7.99
CA VAL A 255 -5.90 -11.33 9.41
C VAL A 255 -5.93 -12.84 9.50
N TRP A 256 -4.91 -13.42 10.11
CA TRP A 256 -4.76 -14.87 10.27
C TRP A 256 -5.55 -15.38 11.49
N ASN A 257 -6.86 -15.10 11.50
CA ASN A 257 -7.78 -15.39 12.60
C ASN A 257 -7.83 -16.86 13.06
N VAL A 258 -7.57 -17.83 12.17
CA VAL A 258 -7.59 -19.28 12.49
C VAL A 258 -6.21 -19.83 12.87
N LYS A 259 -5.19 -19.56 12.04
CA LYS A 259 -3.80 -20.02 12.21
C LYS A 259 -2.86 -19.26 11.28
N ASP A 260 -1.58 -19.28 11.58
CA ASP A 260 -0.55 -18.70 10.74
C ASP A 260 -0.34 -19.48 9.43
N GLN A 261 0.02 -18.75 8.36
CA GLN A 261 0.22 -19.33 7.03
C GLN A 261 1.68 -19.76 6.78
N PHE A 262 2.61 -19.34 7.65
CA PHE A 262 3.96 -19.89 7.80
C PHE A 262 4.36 -19.90 9.28
N LEU A 263 5.47 -20.56 9.62
CA LEU A 263 6.00 -20.55 10.99
C LEU A 263 6.63 -19.17 11.31
N VAL A 264 5.90 -18.36 12.07
CA VAL A 264 6.44 -17.17 12.77
C VAL A 264 7.52 -17.63 13.75
N SER A 265 8.65 -16.93 13.76
CA SER A 265 9.84 -17.25 14.53
C SER A 265 10.25 -16.08 15.41
N VAL A 266 10.82 -16.38 16.57
CA VAL A 266 11.46 -15.36 17.43
C VAL A 266 12.70 -14.73 16.77
N SER A 267 13.22 -15.29 15.67
CA SER A 267 14.07 -14.54 14.75
C SER A 267 13.23 -13.82 13.69
N ASP A 268 13.21 -12.51 13.84
CA ASP A 268 13.11 -11.47 12.81
C ASP A 268 13.46 -11.92 11.37
N ASN A 269 14.70 -12.30 11.09
CA ASN A 269 15.21 -12.64 9.74
C ASN A 269 14.54 -13.90 9.18
N ASP A 270 14.32 -14.87 10.05
CA ASP A 270 13.67 -16.14 9.75
C ASP A 270 12.17 -15.91 9.38
N THR A 271 11.52 -15.00 10.12
CA THR A 271 10.14 -14.54 9.88
C THR A 271 10.03 -13.69 8.62
N LEU A 272 10.92 -12.71 8.40
CA LEU A 272 10.97 -11.88 7.18
C LEU A 272 11.18 -12.73 5.93
N THR A 273 12.11 -13.69 5.98
CA THR A 273 12.38 -14.60 4.86
C THR A 273 11.11 -15.37 4.46
N ARG A 274 10.37 -15.90 5.44
CA ARG A 274 9.11 -16.63 5.22
C ARG A 274 7.98 -15.71 4.75
N PHE A 275 7.89 -14.50 5.32
CA PHE A 275 6.91 -13.50 4.94
C PHE A 275 7.04 -13.08 3.48
N ILE A 276 8.26 -12.75 3.03
CA ILE A 276 8.51 -12.34 1.65
C ILE A 276 8.27 -13.50 0.67
N GLN A 277 8.67 -14.73 1.02
CA GLN A 277 8.36 -15.92 0.21
C GLN A 277 6.84 -16.15 0.09
N TRP A 278 6.09 -16.00 1.19
CA TRP A 278 4.63 -16.12 1.20
C TRP A 278 3.95 -14.98 0.42
N ARG A 279 4.44 -13.74 0.54
CA ARG A 279 3.95 -12.56 -0.21
C ARG A 279 4.05 -12.81 -1.70
N GLN A 280 5.22 -13.27 -2.16
CA GLN A 280 5.50 -13.58 -3.56
C GLN A 280 4.67 -14.77 -4.08
N LYS A 281 4.53 -15.81 -3.26
CA LYS A 281 3.84 -17.04 -3.66
C LYS A 281 2.31 -16.91 -3.63
N GLU A 282 1.73 -16.16 -2.71
CA GLU A 282 0.28 -16.14 -2.44
C GLU A 282 -0.38 -14.75 -2.48
N LEU A 283 0.21 -13.71 -1.87
CA LEU A 283 -0.47 -12.40 -1.73
C LEU A 283 -0.45 -11.59 -3.03
N LEU A 284 0.69 -11.49 -3.73
CA LEU A 284 0.83 -10.75 -5.00
C LEU A 284 -0.02 -11.31 -6.14
N LYS A 285 -0.59 -12.52 -5.99
CA LYS A 285 -1.55 -13.11 -6.92
C LYS A 285 -3.01 -12.76 -6.61
N ARG A 286 -3.28 -12.23 -5.41
CA ARG A 286 -4.62 -11.93 -4.89
C ARG A 286 -4.93 -10.42 -4.93
N VAL A 287 -3.98 -9.56 -4.58
CA VAL A 287 -4.19 -8.09 -4.47
C VAL A 287 -2.95 -7.33 -4.95
N LYS A 288 -3.09 -6.33 -5.86
CA LYS A 288 -2.01 -5.36 -6.18
C LYS A 288 -1.75 -4.50 -4.95
N HIS A 289 -0.48 -4.36 -4.59
CA HIS A 289 0.01 -3.48 -3.56
C HIS A 289 1.52 -3.30 -3.76
N ASP A 290 2.05 -2.14 -3.41
CA ASP A 290 3.44 -1.76 -3.65
C ASP A 290 4.36 -2.31 -2.56
N ASN A 291 3.86 -2.33 -1.31
CA ASN A 291 4.56 -2.75 -0.11
C ASN A 291 3.64 -3.56 0.81
N ALA A 292 4.17 -4.60 1.45
CA ALA A 292 3.42 -5.33 2.48
C ALA A 292 4.19 -5.34 3.79
N GLN A 293 3.50 -5.08 4.90
CA GLN A 293 4.10 -5.11 6.24
C GLN A 293 3.40 -6.16 7.09
N PHE A 294 4.18 -7.09 7.64
CA PHE A 294 3.71 -8.10 8.58
C PHE A 294 3.72 -7.53 10.00
N VAL A 295 2.65 -7.73 10.75
CA VAL A 295 2.50 -7.31 12.15
C VAL A 295 2.30 -8.55 13.01
N THR A 296 3.06 -8.67 14.09
CA THR A 296 2.99 -9.81 15.00
C THR A 296 3.02 -9.43 16.48
N GLY A 297 2.27 -10.18 17.27
CA GLY A 297 2.25 -10.12 18.73
C GLY A 297 3.33 -11.01 19.39
N ALA A 298 4.23 -11.60 18.61
CA ALA A 298 5.37 -12.36 19.11
C ALA A 298 6.56 -11.45 19.42
N ASP A 299 7.12 -11.53 20.64
CA ASP A 299 8.37 -10.85 20.98
C ASP A 299 9.55 -11.48 20.19
N PHE A 300 10.31 -10.68 19.43
CA PHE A 300 11.54 -11.12 18.75
C PHE A 300 12.74 -11.24 19.72
N LEU A 301 13.84 -11.84 19.26
CA LEU A 301 15.08 -11.98 20.03
C LEU A 301 15.91 -10.69 20.08
N GLY A 302 16.21 -10.22 21.29
CA GLY A 302 17.05 -9.05 21.54
C GLY A 302 16.25 -7.76 21.66
N ASP A 303 16.82 -6.65 21.19
CA ASP A 303 16.19 -5.32 21.18
C ASP A 303 15.53 -5.00 19.81
N THR A 304 15.58 -5.92 18.84
CA THR A 304 15.01 -5.76 17.50
C THR A 304 13.48 -5.82 17.53
N VAL A 305 12.81 -4.76 17.10
CA VAL A 305 11.33 -4.69 17.00
C VAL A 305 10.80 -4.77 15.57
N GLY A 306 11.66 -4.73 14.55
CA GLY A 306 11.30 -4.83 13.15
C GLY A 306 12.49 -5.25 12.28
N LEU A 307 12.20 -5.71 11.06
CA LEU A 307 13.22 -5.98 10.04
C LEU A 307 12.64 -5.96 8.62
N ALA A 308 13.33 -5.29 7.69
CA ALA A 308 12.92 -5.18 6.29
C ALA A 308 14.05 -5.42 5.28
N ASN A 309 13.65 -5.64 4.03
CA ASN A 309 14.58 -5.63 2.89
C ASN A 309 14.87 -4.20 2.43
N LYS A 310 16.13 -3.80 2.57
CA LYS A 310 16.57 -2.46 2.19
C LYS A 310 16.47 -2.25 0.68
N PHE A 311 16.10 -1.04 0.25
CA PHE A 311 15.89 -0.64 -1.16
C PHE A 311 14.82 -1.44 -1.94
N ALA A 312 14.05 -2.30 -1.26
CA ALA A 312 13.15 -3.24 -1.92
C ALA A 312 11.79 -2.67 -2.36
N MET A 313 11.50 -1.37 -2.19
CA MET A 313 10.22 -0.76 -2.58
C MET A 313 9.88 -1.00 -4.07
N CYS A 314 8.60 -1.21 -4.38
CA CYS A 314 8.09 -1.71 -5.67
C CYS A 314 8.55 -3.11 -6.13
N THR A 315 9.52 -3.75 -5.47
CA THR A 315 9.99 -5.09 -5.87
C THR A 315 9.12 -6.21 -5.30
N LYS A 316 9.36 -7.44 -5.77
CA LYS A 316 8.87 -8.67 -5.13
C LYS A 316 9.28 -8.80 -3.65
N ALA A 317 10.41 -8.21 -3.26
CA ALA A 317 10.93 -8.22 -1.89
C ALA A 317 10.43 -7.03 -1.03
N SER A 318 9.57 -6.15 -1.58
CA SER A 318 9.00 -4.97 -0.91
C SER A 318 8.18 -5.34 0.33
N GLY A 319 8.78 -5.18 1.50
CA GLY A 319 8.11 -5.39 2.78
C GLY A 319 9.05 -5.54 3.97
N GLY A 320 8.44 -5.67 5.14
CA GLY A 320 9.10 -5.84 6.44
C GLY A 320 8.23 -6.63 7.41
N VAL A 321 8.82 -6.98 8.57
CA VAL A 321 8.15 -7.57 9.72
C VAL A 321 8.24 -6.61 10.90
N ASN A 322 7.18 -6.54 11.69
CA ASN A 322 7.00 -5.53 12.75
C ASN A 322 6.38 -6.23 13.96
N GLN A 323 7.02 -6.13 15.13
CA GLN A 323 6.46 -6.54 16.41
C GLN A 323 5.58 -5.41 16.95
N ASP A 324 4.36 -5.68 17.40
CA ASP A 324 3.60 -4.66 18.15
C ASP A 324 4.07 -4.59 19.61
N HIS A 325 5.17 -3.87 19.82
CA HIS A 325 5.89 -3.81 21.10
C HIS A 325 5.24 -2.88 22.16
N SER A 326 4.15 -2.19 21.84
CA SER A 326 3.62 -1.10 22.69
C SER A 326 2.10 -1.08 22.81
N MET A 327 1.57 -0.62 23.94
CA MET A 327 0.15 -0.28 24.04
C MET A 327 -0.24 0.90 23.14
N SER A 328 0.70 1.78 22.77
CA SER A 328 0.42 2.92 21.88
C SER A 328 0.55 2.53 20.39
N PRO A 329 -0.45 2.81 19.53
CA PRO A 329 -0.36 2.58 18.09
C PRO A 329 0.82 3.33 17.43
N LEU A 330 1.32 4.38 18.08
CA LEU A 330 2.47 5.15 17.63
C LEU A 330 3.76 4.33 17.65
N GLY A 331 3.86 3.30 18.51
CA GLY A 331 5.00 2.38 18.53
C GLY A 331 5.06 1.51 17.29
N LEU A 332 3.95 0.83 16.97
CA LEU A 332 3.81 0.06 15.73
C LEU A 332 3.98 0.95 14.48
N ALA A 333 3.41 2.16 14.49
CA ALA A 333 3.55 3.11 13.39
C ALA A 333 5.01 3.58 13.16
N ALA A 334 5.77 3.83 14.23
CA ALA A 334 7.18 4.19 14.11
C ALA A 334 8.01 3.03 13.55
N THR A 335 7.77 1.80 14.00
CA THR A 335 8.41 0.60 13.43
C THR A 335 8.05 0.42 11.95
N ILE A 336 6.76 0.47 11.58
CA ILE A 336 6.34 0.38 10.17
C ILE A 336 6.99 1.48 9.31
N ALA A 337 7.10 2.71 9.83
CA ALA A 337 7.73 3.79 9.10
C ALA A 337 9.24 3.62 8.93
N HIS A 338 9.93 3.02 9.91
CA HIS A 338 11.34 2.63 9.86
C HIS A 338 11.58 1.52 8.83
N GLU A 339 10.77 0.45 8.87
CA GLU A 339 10.86 -0.67 7.93
C GLU A 339 10.51 -0.27 6.49
N MET A 340 9.52 0.60 6.31
CA MET A 340 9.26 1.24 5.01
C MET A 340 10.41 2.16 4.58
N GLY A 341 11.08 2.83 5.53
CA GLY A 341 12.26 3.67 5.27
C GLY A 341 13.42 2.85 4.73
N HIS A 342 13.69 1.68 5.34
CA HIS A 342 14.56 0.66 4.78
C HIS A 342 14.11 0.23 3.38
N ASN A 343 12.84 -0.11 3.15
CA ASN A 343 12.36 -0.45 1.81
C ASN A 343 12.61 0.68 0.80
N MET A 344 12.56 1.95 1.21
CA MET A 344 12.93 3.14 0.41
C MET A 344 14.43 3.49 0.45
N GLY A 345 15.29 2.55 0.87
CA GLY A 345 16.75 2.66 0.78
C GLY A 345 17.45 3.36 1.94
N MET A 346 16.73 3.87 2.93
CA MET A 346 17.34 4.53 4.09
C MET A 346 18.17 3.54 4.93
N SER A 347 19.34 4.00 5.40
CA SER A 347 20.15 3.32 6.42
C SER A 347 19.80 3.87 7.80
N HIS A 348 20.27 3.18 8.86
CA HIS A 348 20.23 3.76 10.20
C HIS A 348 20.96 5.11 10.30
N ASP A 349 20.46 5.97 11.18
CA ASP A 349 21.05 7.28 11.47
C ASP A 349 22.38 7.16 12.21
N VAL A 350 23.40 7.83 11.68
CA VAL A 350 24.76 7.86 12.25
C VAL A 350 25.03 9.17 12.98
N ARG A 351 26.05 9.18 13.85
CA ARG A 351 26.43 10.35 14.65
C ARG A 351 26.72 11.58 13.76
N GLY A 352 25.77 12.52 13.74
CA GLY A 352 25.82 13.75 12.95
C GLY A 352 24.49 14.05 12.26
N CYS A 353 23.71 13.01 11.96
CA CYS A 353 22.35 13.10 11.44
C CYS A 353 21.40 13.70 12.50
N THR A 354 20.40 14.48 12.08
CA THR A 354 19.44 15.09 13.00
C THR A 354 18.10 15.44 12.34
N CYS A 355 17.04 15.30 13.12
CA CYS A 355 15.69 15.78 12.85
C CYS A 355 15.23 16.87 13.83
N GLY A 356 16.09 17.27 14.79
CA GLY A 356 15.74 18.24 15.84
C GLY A 356 16.40 17.94 17.19
N ARG A 357 15.58 17.68 18.21
CA ARG A 357 16.00 17.35 19.59
C ARG A 357 15.55 15.96 20.08
N SER A 358 14.71 15.28 19.32
CA SER A 358 14.28 13.90 19.55
C SER A 358 15.21 12.91 18.83
N ASP A 359 15.01 11.63 19.11
CA ASP A 359 15.41 10.56 18.19
C ASP A 359 14.62 10.69 16.86
N CYS A 360 15.19 10.14 15.79
CA CYS A 360 14.65 10.20 14.43
C CYS A 360 14.17 8.80 13.98
N ILE A 361 13.31 8.72 12.95
CA ILE A 361 12.66 7.46 12.57
C ILE A 361 13.69 6.34 12.31
N MET A 362 14.80 6.64 11.63
CA MET A 362 15.85 5.66 11.30
C MET A 362 16.89 5.43 12.41
N THR A 363 16.61 5.73 13.68
CA THR A 363 17.59 5.50 14.77
C THR A 363 17.75 4.00 15.06
N GLU A 364 18.99 3.47 15.00
CA GLU A 364 19.34 2.03 15.14
C GLU A 364 18.80 1.37 16.41
N VAL A 365 18.78 2.10 17.53
CA VAL A 365 18.26 1.63 18.82
C VAL A 365 17.55 2.81 19.49
N VAL A 366 16.37 2.59 20.09
CA VAL A 366 15.62 3.61 20.83
C VAL A 366 16.34 3.94 22.15
N ASN A 367 17.33 4.84 22.07
CA ASN A 367 18.34 5.04 23.10
C ASN A 367 18.38 6.50 23.59
N SER A 368 18.16 6.70 24.90
CA SER A 368 18.33 7.97 25.65
C SER A 368 17.10 8.84 25.91
N ALA A 369 16.15 8.30 26.68
CA ALA A 369 15.41 9.01 27.73
C ALA A 369 14.45 10.18 27.38
N ALA A 370 14.45 10.74 26.17
CA ALA A 370 13.68 11.95 25.81
C ALA A 370 12.56 11.72 24.77
N SER A 371 12.57 10.59 24.06
CA SER A 371 11.52 10.19 23.12
C SER A 371 11.38 8.67 23.15
N VAL A 372 10.19 8.15 22.83
CA VAL A 372 9.90 6.70 22.90
C VAL A 372 9.52 6.15 21.52
N PHE A 373 8.82 6.95 20.71
CA PHE A 373 8.50 6.64 19.31
C PHE A 373 8.79 7.89 18.47
N PRO A 374 9.75 7.85 17.52
CA PRO A 374 10.07 8.98 16.65
C PRO A 374 8.98 9.22 15.59
N GLU A 375 8.90 10.45 15.10
CA GLU A 375 7.90 10.91 14.10
C GLU A 375 8.49 11.75 12.94
N LEU A 376 9.81 11.92 12.91
CA LEU A 376 10.53 12.71 11.91
C LEU A 376 11.73 11.95 11.36
N PHE A 377 11.93 12.03 10.04
CA PHE A 377 13.16 11.59 9.38
C PHE A 377 14.28 12.62 9.57
N SER A 378 15.53 12.14 9.67
CA SER A 378 16.71 13.01 9.72
C SER A 378 17.06 13.61 8.35
N ASP A 379 17.91 14.64 8.36
CA ASP A 379 18.61 15.12 7.16
C ASP A 379 19.28 13.98 6.36
N CYS A 380 20.06 13.12 7.04
CA CYS A 380 20.69 11.95 6.42
C CYS A 380 19.70 10.96 5.78
N SER A 381 18.52 10.76 6.38
CA SER A 381 17.49 9.85 5.88
C SER A 381 16.85 10.41 4.61
N LEU A 382 16.61 11.72 4.56
CA LEU A 382 16.00 12.40 3.42
C LEU A 382 16.96 12.52 2.22
N ASP A 383 18.25 12.74 2.46
CA ASP A 383 19.28 12.67 1.41
C ASP A 383 19.35 11.25 0.80
N GLN A 384 19.28 10.20 1.62
CA GLN A 384 19.27 8.81 1.15
C GLN A 384 17.98 8.45 0.39
N LEU A 385 16.82 8.97 0.84
CA LEU A 385 15.56 8.84 0.12
C LEU A 385 15.61 9.53 -1.25
N SER A 386 16.23 10.71 -1.36
CA SER A 386 16.44 11.37 -2.65
C SER A 386 17.29 10.51 -3.57
N ILE A 387 18.43 10.00 -3.08
CA ILE A 387 19.30 9.10 -3.82
C ILE A 387 18.56 7.83 -4.28
N PHE A 388 17.67 7.26 -3.47
CA PHE A 388 16.84 6.12 -3.88
C PHE A 388 15.82 6.52 -4.97
N LEU A 389 15.02 7.55 -4.74
CA LEU A 389 13.98 8.00 -5.67
C LEU A 389 14.55 8.46 -7.02
N GLU A 390 15.77 9.01 -7.04
CA GLU A 390 16.49 9.40 -8.26
C GLU A 390 17.08 8.18 -9.00
N ASN A 391 17.81 7.29 -8.33
CA ASN A 391 18.56 6.22 -9.00
C ASN A 391 17.72 4.97 -9.30
N ALA A 392 16.76 4.63 -8.43
CA ALA A 392 15.85 3.50 -8.64
C ALA A 392 14.59 3.90 -9.43
N ASN A 393 14.19 5.18 -9.37
CA ASN A 393 12.97 5.75 -9.96
C ASN A 393 11.74 4.79 -9.88
N PRO A 394 11.30 4.42 -8.66
CA PRO A 394 10.31 3.37 -8.44
C PRO A 394 8.93 3.76 -9.01
N SER A 395 8.59 3.21 -10.18
CA SER A 395 7.41 3.60 -10.96
C SER A 395 6.07 3.29 -10.29
N CYS A 396 5.99 2.29 -9.40
CA CYS A 396 4.77 2.00 -8.65
C CYS A 396 4.40 3.05 -7.59
N LEU A 397 5.30 4.01 -7.32
CA LEU A 397 4.98 5.15 -6.47
C LEU A 397 4.42 6.34 -7.27
N LEU A 398 4.23 6.17 -8.60
CA LEU A 398 3.79 7.20 -9.54
C LEU A 398 2.33 7.06 -9.96
N ASP A 399 1.74 5.85 -9.91
CA ASP A 399 0.32 5.65 -10.22
C ASP A 399 -0.56 6.29 -9.14
N ARG A 400 -0.86 7.59 -9.34
CA ARG A 400 -1.88 8.33 -8.61
C ARG A 400 -3.16 7.50 -8.58
N PRO A 401 -3.67 7.13 -7.38
CA PRO A 401 -4.97 6.49 -7.25
C PRO A 401 -6.01 7.34 -7.99
N SER A 402 -6.60 6.76 -9.04
CA SER A 402 -7.56 7.47 -9.88
C SER A 402 -8.81 7.79 -9.05
N SER A 403 -9.53 8.87 -9.38
CA SER A 403 -10.60 9.42 -8.51
C SER A 403 -11.89 8.58 -8.48
N ASP A 404 -12.02 7.57 -9.37
CA ASP A 404 -12.94 6.44 -9.18
C ASP A 404 -12.55 5.55 -7.98
N ARG A 405 -11.41 5.81 -7.32
CA ARG A 405 -10.79 4.95 -6.30
C ARG A 405 -10.45 5.66 -4.98
N ILE A 406 -11.15 6.74 -4.65
CA ILE A 406 -11.04 7.42 -3.35
C ILE A 406 -12.36 7.23 -2.57
N TYR A 407 -12.28 7.02 -1.26
CA TYR A 407 -13.46 6.85 -0.40
C TYR A 407 -13.91 8.20 0.18
N GLY A 408 -15.24 8.39 0.20
CA GLY A 408 -15.92 9.62 0.64
C GLY A 408 -17.11 9.97 -0.26
N GLY A 409 -17.04 9.58 -1.53
CA GLY A 409 -17.83 10.21 -2.60
C GLY A 409 -17.10 11.46 -3.10
N PRO A 410 -17.71 12.27 -3.99
CA PRO A 410 -17.07 13.49 -4.48
C PRO A 410 -16.93 14.54 -3.38
N VAL A 411 -15.69 14.93 -3.04
CA VAL A 411 -15.40 15.91 -1.98
C VAL A 411 -14.65 17.10 -2.56
N CYS A 412 -15.42 17.98 -3.21
CA CYS A 412 -14.91 19.21 -3.80
C CYS A 412 -14.00 20.03 -2.86
N GLY A 413 -12.79 20.30 -3.32
CA GLY A 413 -11.71 20.96 -2.60
C GLY A 413 -10.70 19.98 -1.99
N ASN A 414 -10.68 18.72 -2.41
CA ASN A 414 -9.70 17.70 -1.99
C ASN A 414 -8.49 17.59 -2.97
N ALA A 415 -8.52 18.30 -4.10
CA ALA A 415 -7.58 18.30 -5.22
C ALA A 415 -7.59 17.04 -6.13
N PHE A 416 -8.64 16.22 -6.09
CA PHE A 416 -8.91 15.06 -6.97
C PHE A 416 -10.19 15.30 -7.77
N LEU A 417 -10.25 14.80 -9.01
CA LEU A 417 -11.37 15.05 -9.93
C LEU A 417 -12.47 14.01 -9.73
N ASP A 418 -13.35 14.21 -8.74
CA ASP A 418 -14.24 13.14 -8.31
C ASP A 418 -15.51 13.00 -9.19
N PRO A 419 -16.20 11.83 -9.17
CA PRO A 419 -17.29 11.54 -10.11
C PRO A 419 -18.50 12.51 -10.04
N GLY A 420 -18.54 13.46 -10.97
CA GLY A 420 -19.58 14.50 -11.09
C GLY A 420 -19.02 15.92 -11.14
N GLU A 421 -17.74 16.08 -10.79
CA GLU A 421 -16.97 17.32 -10.89
C GLU A 421 -16.38 17.49 -12.29
N GLU A 422 -15.91 18.70 -12.59
CA GLU A 422 -15.20 19.03 -13.83
C GLU A 422 -13.74 19.43 -13.56
N CYS A 423 -13.45 19.90 -12.35
CA CYS A 423 -12.14 20.28 -11.88
C CYS A 423 -12.10 20.28 -10.35
N ASP A 424 -10.95 19.97 -9.77
CA ASP A 424 -10.64 20.31 -8.37
C ASP A 424 -9.21 20.88 -8.36
N CYS A 425 -8.96 21.84 -7.47
CA CYS A 425 -7.72 22.58 -7.32
C CYS A 425 -7.31 22.79 -5.84
N GLY A 426 -7.87 21.99 -4.92
CA GLY A 426 -7.75 22.18 -3.48
C GLY A 426 -8.81 23.14 -2.93
N THR A 427 -8.71 23.47 -1.64
CA THR A 427 -9.71 24.32 -0.96
C THR A 427 -9.76 25.73 -1.55
N VAL A 428 -10.82 26.49 -1.23
CA VAL A 428 -11.00 27.89 -1.71
C VAL A 428 -9.82 28.79 -1.29
N GLU A 429 -9.15 28.45 -0.19
CA GLU A 429 -7.98 29.14 0.33
C GLU A 429 -6.66 28.74 -0.35
N GLU A 430 -6.60 27.54 -0.97
CA GLU A 430 -5.40 26.97 -1.61
C GLU A 430 -5.43 27.09 -3.15
N CYS A 431 -6.62 27.09 -3.74
CA CYS A 431 -6.80 27.05 -5.19
C CYS A 431 -6.40 28.37 -5.87
N ASN A 432 -5.29 28.32 -6.60
CA ASN A 432 -4.79 29.41 -7.44
C ASN A 432 -5.14 29.21 -8.94
N ASN A 433 -6.11 28.34 -9.26
CA ASN A 433 -6.44 27.93 -10.61
C ASN A 433 -7.63 28.75 -11.18
N PRO A 434 -7.41 29.69 -12.13
CA PRO A 434 -8.48 30.55 -12.65
C PRO A 434 -9.51 29.82 -13.50
N CYS A 435 -9.24 28.57 -13.90
CA CYS A 435 -10.12 27.75 -14.72
C CYS A 435 -11.16 26.97 -13.91
N CYS A 436 -10.99 26.93 -12.58
CA CYS A 436 -11.79 26.12 -11.68
C CYS A 436 -12.44 26.95 -10.57
N ASN A 437 -13.75 26.78 -10.39
CA ASN A 437 -14.42 27.31 -9.22
C ASN A 437 -14.26 26.33 -8.04
N ALA A 438 -13.23 26.57 -7.20
CA ALA A 438 -12.89 25.78 -6.01
C ALA A 438 -14.03 25.57 -5.00
N LYS A 439 -15.12 26.33 -5.10
CA LYS A 439 -16.31 26.19 -4.24
C LYS A 439 -17.36 25.23 -4.79
N THR A 440 -17.28 24.88 -6.08
CA THR A 440 -18.29 24.05 -6.76
C THR A 440 -17.69 22.91 -7.59
N CYS A 441 -16.36 22.89 -7.78
CA CYS A 441 -15.63 21.92 -8.59
C CYS A 441 -16.20 21.80 -10.02
N LYS A 442 -16.45 22.99 -10.56
CA LYS A 442 -16.99 23.24 -11.91
C LYS A 442 -16.11 24.22 -12.65
N PHE A 443 -16.06 24.07 -13.97
CA PHE A 443 -15.32 25.00 -14.82
C PHE A 443 -15.88 26.43 -14.67
N THR A 444 -14.98 27.42 -14.69
CA THR A 444 -15.36 28.82 -14.84
C THR A 444 -15.93 29.09 -16.22
N GLU A 445 -16.74 30.14 -16.38
CA GLU A 445 -17.42 30.42 -17.65
C GLU A 445 -16.44 30.53 -18.83
N GLY A 446 -16.70 29.78 -19.90
CA GLY A 446 -15.84 29.66 -21.08
C GLY A 446 -14.69 28.65 -20.97
N SER A 447 -14.40 28.12 -19.79
CA SER A 447 -13.35 27.10 -19.58
C SER A 447 -13.80 25.71 -20.04
N ARG A 448 -12.87 24.92 -20.59
CA ARG A 448 -13.07 23.55 -21.08
C ARG A 448 -12.20 22.49 -20.39
N CYS A 449 -11.21 22.95 -19.65
CA CYS A 449 -10.34 22.15 -18.79
C CYS A 449 -9.81 23.07 -17.66
N ALA A 450 -9.23 22.46 -16.63
CA ALA A 450 -8.51 23.19 -15.59
C ALA A 450 -7.16 22.55 -15.20
N GLN A 451 -6.95 21.28 -15.53
CA GLN A 451 -5.77 20.51 -15.15
C GLN A 451 -5.46 19.45 -16.21
N GLY A 452 -4.30 18.81 -16.11
CA GLY A 452 -3.76 17.90 -17.12
C GLY A 452 -2.82 18.62 -18.09
N GLU A 453 -1.90 17.86 -18.67
CA GLU A 453 -0.78 18.34 -19.50
C GLU A 453 -1.26 18.93 -20.84
N CYS A 454 -2.47 18.55 -21.26
CA CYS A 454 -3.17 19.05 -22.43
C CYS A 454 -4.16 20.18 -22.11
N CYS A 455 -4.08 20.79 -20.92
CA CYS A 455 -4.79 22.02 -20.60
C CYS A 455 -3.86 23.24 -20.67
N GLU A 456 -4.31 24.33 -21.29
CA GLU A 456 -3.60 25.61 -21.36
C GLU A 456 -4.58 26.77 -21.44
N ASN A 457 -4.41 27.81 -20.62
CA ASN A 457 -5.31 28.98 -20.55
C ASN A 457 -6.80 28.58 -20.49
N CYS A 458 -7.10 27.54 -19.71
CA CYS A 458 -8.42 26.94 -19.51
C CYS A 458 -9.05 26.28 -20.76
N GLN A 459 -8.29 26.09 -21.84
CA GLN A 459 -8.70 25.41 -23.06
C GLN A 459 -7.88 24.14 -23.28
N ILE A 460 -8.50 23.14 -23.94
CA ILE A 460 -7.77 21.95 -24.39
C ILE A 460 -6.77 22.37 -25.48
N LYS A 461 -5.49 22.01 -25.31
CA LYS A 461 -4.43 22.30 -26.28
C LYS A 461 -4.76 21.67 -27.64
N PRO A 462 -4.44 22.35 -28.77
CA PRO A 462 -4.76 21.84 -30.10
C PRO A 462 -4.07 20.51 -30.39
N ALA A 463 -4.67 19.72 -31.28
CA ALA A 463 -4.15 18.40 -31.66
C ALA A 463 -2.71 18.50 -32.21
N GLY A 464 -1.82 17.65 -31.72
CA GLY A 464 -0.38 17.72 -32.03
C GLY A 464 0.45 18.61 -31.10
N SER A 465 -0.13 19.18 -30.04
CA SER A 465 0.65 19.88 -29.00
C SER A 465 1.39 18.88 -28.10
N LEU A 466 2.69 19.06 -27.88
CA LEU A 466 3.48 18.20 -26.98
C LEU A 466 2.94 18.27 -25.54
N CYS A 467 2.75 17.11 -24.90
CA CYS A 467 2.31 17.01 -23.50
C CYS A 467 3.24 16.18 -22.61
N ARG A 468 3.86 15.12 -23.15
CA ARG A 468 5.00 14.43 -22.52
C ARG A 468 6.13 14.36 -23.53
N ALA A 469 7.31 14.83 -23.15
CA ALA A 469 8.53 14.60 -23.92
C ALA A 469 9.11 13.23 -23.56
N SER A 470 9.63 12.52 -24.57
CA SER A 470 10.35 11.26 -24.45
C SER A 470 11.44 11.34 -23.37
N ALA A 471 11.38 10.44 -22.38
CA ALA A 471 12.35 10.42 -21.28
C ALA A 471 13.75 9.95 -21.73
N ASN A 472 13.83 9.19 -22.82
CA ASN A 472 15.06 8.75 -23.47
C ASN A 472 14.78 8.35 -24.93
N GLU A 473 15.83 8.02 -25.70
CA GLU A 473 15.70 7.70 -27.13
C GLU A 473 14.85 6.45 -27.46
N CYS A 474 14.66 5.53 -26.50
CA CYS A 474 13.76 4.36 -26.65
C CYS A 474 12.31 4.65 -26.29
N ASP A 475 12.04 5.84 -25.78
CA ASP A 475 10.72 6.37 -25.50
C ASP A 475 10.16 7.11 -26.74
N LEU A 476 8.88 7.51 -26.69
CA LEU A 476 8.25 8.40 -27.68
C LEU A 476 7.75 9.68 -27.00
N ASP A 477 7.38 10.68 -27.81
CA ASP A 477 6.78 11.92 -27.35
C ASP A 477 5.26 11.80 -27.46
N GLU A 478 4.49 12.07 -26.40
CA GLU A 478 3.03 12.11 -26.50
C GLU A 478 2.51 13.51 -26.80
N TYR A 479 1.53 13.54 -27.71
CA TYR A 479 0.91 14.74 -28.21
C TYR A 479 -0.58 14.74 -27.87
N CYS A 480 -1.09 15.92 -27.48
CA CYS A 480 -2.50 16.14 -27.24
C CYS A 480 -3.35 15.76 -28.46
N THR A 481 -4.46 15.09 -28.22
CA THR A 481 -5.43 14.71 -29.27
C THR A 481 -6.31 15.88 -29.73
N GLY A 482 -6.26 17.02 -29.03
CA GLY A 482 -7.24 18.11 -29.17
C GLY A 482 -8.63 17.77 -28.59
N MET A 483 -8.81 16.59 -28.01
CA MET A 483 -10.11 16.07 -27.54
C MET A 483 -10.17 15.79 -26.03
N SER A 484 -9.03 15.82 -25.31
CA SER A 484 -8.96 15.67 -23.85
C SER A 484 -7.88 16.56 -23.25
N GLU A 485 -8.12 16.92 -22.00
CA GLU A 485 -7.26 17.64 -21.06
C GLU A 485 -6.02 16.84 -20.60
N LYS A 486 -6.04 15.51 -20.74
CA LYS A 486 -4.95 14.60 -20.35
C LYS A 486 -4.03 14.29 -21.52
N CYS A 487 -2.75 14.06 -21.23
CA CYS A 487 -1.85 13.42 -22.17
C CYS A 487 -2.28 11.95 -22.45
N PRO A 488 -2.07 11.41 -23.67
CA PRO A 488 -2.24 9.99 -23.95
C PRO A 488 -1.41 9.05 -23.06
N GLU A 489 -1.71 7.75 -23.11
CA GLU A 489 -0.90 6.73 -22.41
C GLU A 489 0.54 6.68 -22.93
N ASP A 490 1.49 6.71 -22.00
CA ASP A 490 2.94 6.52 -22.21
C ASP A 490 3.22 5.30 -23.12
N SER A 491 3.88 5.58 -24.25
CA SER A 491 4.01 4.66 -25.37
C SER A 491 5.44 4.62 -25.91
N PHE A 492 6.26 3.71 -25.39
CA PHE A 492 7.65 3.55 -25.85
C PHE A 492 7.81 2.70 -27.13
N ARG A 493 9.02 2.75 -27.73
CA ARG A 493 9.40 2.04 -28.97
C ARG A 493 9.42 0.52 -28.80
N MET A 494 9.22 -0.20 -29.91
CA MET A 494 9.45 -1.65 -29.99
C MET A 494 10.85 -2.07 -29.51
N ASN A 495 10.91 -3.22 -28.83
CA ASN A 495 12.16 -3.82 -28.37
C ASN A 495 13.04 -4.24 -29.55
N GLY A 496 14.37 -4.05 -29.42
CA GLY A 496 15.35 -4.35 -30.47
C GLY A 496 15.71 -3.18 -31.40
N ILE A 497 15.10 -2.00 -31.26
CA ILE A 497 15.55 -0.78 -31.95
C ILE A 497 16.92 -0.34 -31.41
N PRO A 498 17.93 0.01 -32.23
CA PRO A 498 19.22 0.48 -31.73
C PRO A 498 19.14 1.79 -30.94
N CYS A 499 19.94 1.93 -29.90
CA CYS A 499 20.00 3.09 -29.00
C CYS A 499 21.43 3.34 -28.49
N SER A 500 21.66 4.42 -27.74
CA SER A 500 22.97 4.92 -27.30
C SER A 500 23.95 5.03 -28.46
N TYR A 501 23.55 5.70 -29.55
CA TYR A 501 24.30 5.80 -30.82
C TYR A 501 24.63 4.44 -31.47
N GLY A 502 23.89 3.39 -31.12
CA GLY A 502 24.12 2.00 -31.53
C GLY A 502 24.85 1.13 -30.51
N ASP A 503 25.18 1.66 -29.33
CA ASP A 503 25.82 0.92 -28.22
C ASP A 503 24.87 0.20 -27.26
N SER A 504 23.55 0.29 -27.47
CA SER A 504 22.65 -0.78 -27.03
C SER A 504 21.41 -0.93 -27.91
N TYR A 505 20.43 -1.68 -27.42
CA TYR A 505 19.11 -1.85 -28.04
C TYR A 505 18.01 -1.55 -27.02
N CYS A 506 16.91 -0.98 -27.51
CA CYS A 506 15.74 -0.67 -26.71
C CYS A 506 15.10 -1.94 -26.15
N TYR A 507 14.72 -1.89 -24.88
CA TYR A 507 13.97 -2.93 -24.20
C TYR A 507 13.07 -2.32 -23.13
N ASP A 508 11.76 -2.54 -23.25
CA ASP A 508 10.70 -2.06 -22.35
C ASP A 508 10.84 -0.56 -22.02
N GLY A 509 11.06 0.24 -23.08
CA GLY A 509 11.18 1.71 -23.04
C GLY A 509 12.49 2.26 -22.49
N GLN A 510 13.45 1.40 -22.19
CA GLN A 510 14.79 1.76 -21.71
C GLN A 510 15.85 1.39 -22.74
N CYS A 511 17.03 2.01 -22.64
CA CYS A 511 18.24 1.65 -23.41
C CYS A 511 19.28 0.95 -22.49
N PRO A 512 19.02 -0.27 -21.98
CA PRO A 512 19.85 -0.89 -20.94
C PRO A 512 21.30 -1.10 -21.40
N THR A 513 22.26 -0.71 -20.56
CA THR A 513 23.70 -0.95 -20.75
C THR A 513 24.35 -1.47 -19.47
N HIS A 514 25.47 -2.20 -19.58
CA HIS A 514 26.27 -2.59 -18.42
C HIS A 514 26.72 -1.39 -17.59
N LEU A 515 27.03 -0.25 -18.25
CA LEU A 515 27.43 0.99 -17.58
C LEU A 515 26.28 1.58 -16.76
N GLN A 516 25.11 1.82 -17.36
CA GLN A 516 23.95 2.36 -16.65
C GLN A 516 23.50 1.41 -15.53
N HIS A 517 23.55 0.08 -15.73
CA HIS A 517 23.20 -0.87 -14.67
C HIS A 517 24.19 -0.77 -13.52
N CYS A 518 25.52 -0.73 -13.80
CA CYS A 518 26.51 -0.44 -12.76
C CYS A 518 26.30 0.91 -12.07
N GLN A 519 25.87 1.95 -12.77
CA GLN A 519 25.60 3.28 -12.20
C GLN A 519 24.30 3.33 -11.38
N ARG A 520 23.25 2.60 -11.78
CA ARG A 520 22.03 2.38 -10.98
C ARG A 520 22.38 1.62 -9.70
N LEU A 521 23.17 0.55 -9.83
CA LEU A 521 23.56 -0.32 -8.73
C LEU A 521 24.50 0.35 -7.73
N TRP A 522 25.52 1.08 -8.19
CA TRP A 522 26.62 1.60 -7.36
C TRP A 522 26.74 3.13 -7.38
N GLY A 523 25.80 3.85 -7.97
CA GLY A 523 25.87 5.30 -8.16
C GLY A 523 26.72 5.73 -9.37
N LYS A 524 26.49 6.98 -9.82
CA LYS A 524 27.02 7.58 -11.07
C LYS A 524 28.51 7.40 -11.36
N ASP A 525 29.36 7.32 -10.33
CA ASP A 525 30.82 7.22 -10.46
C ASP A 525 31.31 5.77 -10.71
N ALA A 526 30.38 4.83 -10.83
CA ALA A 526 30.62 3.44 -11.17
C ALA A 526 30.83 3.20 -12.68
N LYS A 527 31.51 2.11 -13.00
CA LYS A 527 31.88 1.70 -14.37
C LYS A 527 31.72 0.19 -14.52
N MET A 528 31.50 -0.27 -15.75
CA MET A 528 31.62 -1.68 -16.11
C MET A 528 33.02 -2.21 -15.76
N ALA A 529 33.13 -3.43 -15.22
CA ALA A 529 34.42 -4.04 -14.91
C ALA A 529 35.14 -4.62 -16.15
N ALA A 530 36.43 -4.91 -16.01
CA ALA A 530 37.24 -5.53 -17.07
C ALA A 530 36.74 -6.94 -17.46
N ARG A 531 37.04 -7.38 -18.69
CA ARG A 531 36.64 -8.70 -19.23
C ARG A 531 37.02 -9.88 -18.33
N VAL A 532 38.12 -9.77 -17.58
CA VAL A 532 38.57 -10.80 -16.62
C VAL A 532 37.55 -11.06 -15.49
N CYS A 533 36.71 -10.08 -15.15
CA CYS A 533 35.60 -10.26 -14.21
C CYS A 533 34.47 -11.08 -14.85
N PHE A 534 33.95 -10.65 -16.01
CA PHE A 534 32.88 -11.33 -16.75
C PHE A 534 33.26 -12.77 -17.17
N LEU A 535 34.53 -13.02 -17.48
CA LEU A 535 35.07 -14.36 -17.73
C LEU A 535 34.76 -15.36 -16.60
N ARG A 536 34.57 -14.90 -15.34
CA ARG A 536 34.22 -15.78 -14.21
C ARG A 536 32.81 -16.38 -14.34
N ASN A 537 31.92 -15.81 -15.15
CA ASN A 537 30.57 -16.35 -15.35
C ASN A 537 30.60 -17.73 -16.04
N THR A 538 31.71 -18.09 -16.69
CA THR A 538 31.98 -19.46 -17.21
C THR A 538 32.16 -20.51 -16.10
N LEU A 539 32.38 -20.09 -14.85
CA LEU A 539 32.62 -20.99 -13.72
C LEU A 539 31.33 -21.57 -13.10
N GLY A 540 30.16 -21.01 -13.38
CA GLY A 540 28.87 -21.50 -12.86
C GLY A 540 28.79 -21.47 -11.34
N ARG A 541 29.06 -20.32 -10.72
CA ARG A 541 29.08 -20.12 -9.26
C ARG A 541 27.97 -19.18 -8.81
N HIS A 542 27.68 -19.20 -7.50
CA HIS A 542 26.77 -18.23 -6.86
C HIS A 542 27.10 -16.77 -7.21
N ASP A 543 28.39 -16.43 -7.22
CA ASP A 543 28.90 -15.08 -7.52
C ASP A 543 29.17 -14.81 -9.01
N ALA A 544 28.96 -15.79 -9.91
CA ALA A 544 29.32 -15.69 -11.32
C ALA A 544 28.67 -16.79 -12.20
N HIS A 545 27.55 -16.50 -12.87
CA HIS A 545 26.77 -17.50 -13.62
C HIS A 545 25.83 -16.88 -14.69
N CYS A 546 25.28 -17.72 -15.57
CA CYS A 546 24.24 -17.38 -16.56
C CYS A 546 22.84 -17.86 -16.09
N GLY A 547 22.38 -17.39 -14.93
CA GLY A 547 21.14 -17.88 -14.29
C GLY A 547 21.29 -19.25 -13.60
N ARG A 548 20.18 -19.84 -13.16
CA ARG A 548 20.14 -21.04 -12.30
C ARG A 548 19.22 -22.13 -12.88
N SER A 549 19.61 -23.40 -12.76
CA SER A 549 18.79 -24.57 -13.11
C SER A 549 18.34 -25.32 -11.85
N LYS A 550 17.73 -26.51 -12.01
CA LYS A 550 17.45 -27.43 -10.89
C LYS A 550 18.71 -28.05 -10.28
N ASP A 551 19.80 -28.06 -11.04
CA ASP A 551 21.05 -28.76 -10.74
C ASP A 551 22.14 -27.80 -10.20
N GLY A 552 21.84 -26.49 -10.12
CA GLY A 552 22.73 -25.46 -9.58
C GLY A 552 22.84 -24.22 -10.46
N TYR A 553 23.94 -23.49 -10.32
CA TYR A 553 24.25 -22.30 -11.11
C TYR A 553 24.75 -22.71 -12.51
N ARG A 554 24.17 -22.14 -13.57
CA ARG A 554 24.54 -22.45 -14.95
C ARG A 554 25.80 -21.68 -15.33
N SER A 555 26.87 -22.36 -15.73
CA SER A 555 28.01 -21.72 -16.39
C SER A 555 27.58 -21.08 -17.71
N CYS A 556 28.08 -19.88 -18.00
CA CYS A 556 27.96 -19.27 -19.32
C CYS A 556 28.86 -19.99 -20.34
N ALA A 557 28.47 -20.00 -21.61
CA ALA A 557 29.44 -20.11 -22.69
C ALA A 557 30.28 -18.83 -22.78
N ASP A 558 31.42 -18.87 -23.48
CA ASP A 558 32.28 -17.69 -23.66
C ASP A 558 31.55 -16.51 -24.34
N GLU A 559 30.61 -16.78 -25.26
CA GLU A 559 29.81 -15.72 -25.88
C GLU A 559 28.69 -15.18 -24.97
N ASP A 560 28.25 -15.96 -23.97
CA ASP A 560 27.23 -15.56 -23.00
C ASP A 560 27.79 -14.79 -21.80
N MET A 561 29.12 -14.68 -21.65
CA MET A 561 29.75 -14.17 -20.41
C MET A 561 29.28 -12.76 -20.00
N TYR A 562 28.90 -11.93 -20.98
CA TYR A 562 28.37 -10.58 -20.79
C TYR A 562 26.86 -10.53 -20.52
N CYS A 563 26.18 -11.67 -20.43
CA CYS A 563 24.76 -11.82 -20.08
C CYS A 563 24.54 -12.65 -18.81
N GLY A 564 25.61 -12.94 -18.06
CA GLY A 564 25.55 -13.54 -16.73
C GLY A 564 25.42 -12.49 -15.62
N SER A 565 26.03 -12.78 -14.47
CA SER A 565 26.17 -11.85 -13.35
C SER A 565 26.93 -10.57 -13.76
N ILE A 566 26.51 -9.41 -13.24
CA ILE A 566 27.12 -8.10 -13.51
C ILE A 566 28.38 -7.88 -12.66
N PHE A 567 29.42 -7.33 -13.26
CA PHE A 567 30.64 -6.89 -12.56
C PHE A 567 30.90 -5.41 -12.81
N CYS A 568 31.15 -4.68 -11.72
CA CYS A 568 31.35 -3.23 -11.72
C CYS A 568 32.68 -2.82 -11.09
N THR A 569 33.07 -1.55 -11.23
CA THR A 569 34.20 -0.90 -10.56
C THR A 569 33.84 0.53 -10.18
N GLY A 570 34.54 1.11 -9.21
CA GLY A 570 34.24 2.46 -8.71
C GLY A 570 32.88 2.56 -8.01
N GLY A 571 32.28 3.75 -8.06
CA GLY A 571 31.00 4.05 -7.41
C GLY A 571 31.08 4.22 -5.89
N ASN A 572 29.91 4.18 -5.27
CA ASN A 572 29.67 4.19 -3.84
C ASN A 572 30.30 2.98 -3.14
N THR A 573 30.52 3.09 -1.82
CA THR A 573 31.07 2.00 -1.01
C THR A 573 30.21 0.73 -1.04
N TYR A 574 28.90 0.86 -1.28
CA TYR A 574 27.91 -0.21 -1.28
C TYR A 574 26.90 -0.04 -2.42
N PRO A 575 26.35 -1.14 -2.96
CA PRO A 575 25.30 -1.08 -3.97
C PRO A 575 23.91 -0.86 -3.35
N ILE A 576 22.91 -0.58 -4.18
CA ILE A 576 21.48 -0.48 -3.81
C ILE A 576 20.86 -1.81 -3.33
N THR A 577 21.63 -2.87 -3.09
CA THR A 577 21.15 -4.08 -2.41
C THR A 577 21.71 -4.20 -0.98
N GLY A 578 22.59 -3.27 -0.57
CA GLY A 578 23.42 -3.36 0.64
C GLY A 578 24.51 -4.44 0.55
N LEU A 579 24.18 -5.63 0.07
CA LEU A 579 25.10 -6.76 -0.01
C LEU A 579 26.11 -6.61 -1.16
N LYS A 580 27.39 -6.85 -0.87
CA LYS A 580 28.46 -6.93 -1.87
C LYS A 580 29.46 -8.04 -1.60
N ALA A 581 30.12 -8.48 -2.66
CA ALA A 581 31.44 -9.08 -2.60
C ALA A 581 32.44 -8.26 -3.43
N GLN A 582 33.74 -8.43 -3.15
CA GLN A 582 34.81 -7.85 -3.95
C GLN A 582 35.89 -8.90 -4.20
N LEU A 583 36.37 -8.95 -5.43
CA LEU A 583 37.42 -9.88 -5.87
C LEU A 583 38.56 -9.08 -6.50
N LEU A 584 39.80 -9.35 -6.08
CA LEU A 584 40.98 -8.94 -6.83
C LEU A 584 41.41 -10.10 -7.75
N THR A 585 41.53 -9.83 -9.05
CA THR A 585 41.97 -10.83 -10.03
C THR A 585 43.50 -10.97 -10.06
N PRO A 586 44.06 -12.06 -10.63
CA PRO A 586 45.51 -12.22 -10.77
C PRO A 586 46.19 -11.14 -11.64
N SER A 587 45.44 -10.42 -12.48
CA SER A 587 45.91 -9.28 -13.28
C SER A 587 45.89 -7.95 -12.52
N GLY A 588 45.32 -7.91 -11.30
CA GLY A 588 45.20 -6.71 -10.47
C GLY A 588 43.89 -5.94 -10.66
N ASP A 589 42.99 -6.40 -11.54
CA ASP A 589 41.66 -5.81 -11.68
C ASP A 589 40.79 -6.11 -10.46
N LEU A 590 40.11 -5.09 -9.94
CA LEU A 590 39.07 -5.25 -8.94
C LEU A 590 37.74 -5.55 -9.63
N CYS A 591 37.01 -6.54 -9.13
CA CYS A 591 35.62 -6.80 -9.52
C CYS A 591 34.71 -6.54 -8.31
N ASN A 592 33.88 -5.49 -8.37
CA ASN A 592 32.78 -5.32 -7.43
C ASN A 592 31.61 -6.21 -7.90
N ILE A 593 31.07 -7.01 -6.97
CA ILE A 593 29.98 -7.97 -7.19
C ILE A 593 28.80 -7.55 -6.31
N VAL A 594 27.60 -7.49 -6.89
CA VAL A 594 26.35 -7.24 -6.16
C VAL A 594 25.87 -8.54 -5.53
N GLY A 595 25.61 -8.53 -4.23
CA GLY A 595 24.88 -9.60 -3.55
C GLY A 595 23.40 -9.26 -3.46
N GLU A 596 22.56 -10.27 -3.28
CA GLU A 596 21.10 -10.13 -3.17
C GLU A 596 20.58 -10.91 -1.95
N ARG A 597 19.44 -10.48 -1.39
CA ARG A 597 18.76 -11.22 -0.32
C ARG A 597 17.76 -12.24 -0.88
N SER A 598 17.20 -11.97 -2.06
CA SER A 598 16.30 -12.88 -2.77
C SER A 598 16.74 -13.07 -4.22
N GLU A 599 16.91 -14.32 -4.65
CA GLU A 599 17.33 -14.64 -6.03
C GLU A 599 16.22 -14.45 -7.08
N GLU A 600 15.09 -13.84 -6.70
CA GLU A 600 14.08 -13.30 -7.62
C GLU A 600 14.29 -11.81 -7.95
N GLU A 601 15.23 -11.12 -7.29
CA GLU A 601 15.53 -9.68 -7.53
C GLU A 601 16.21 -9.46 -8.90
N ASN A 602 17.17 -10.31 -9.29
CA ASN A 602 17.90 -10.28 -10.58
C ASN A 602 18.64 -8.96 -10.89
N LEU A 603 18.82 -8.10 -9.90
CA LEU A 603 19.68 -6.91 -9.93
C LEU A 603 21.17 -7.30 -10.04
N SER A 604 21.56 -8.47 -9.51
CA SER A 604 22.89 -9.08 -9.67
C SER A 604 23.20 -9.57 -11.10
N MET A 605 22.20 -9.63 -11.97
CA MET A 605 22.33 -10.09 -13.37
C MET A 605 22.43 -8.91 -14.34
N VAL A 606 22.96 -9.17 -15.54
CA VAL A 606 22.89 -8.21 -16.64
C VAL A 606 21.44 -8.12 -17.17
N PRO A 607 20.84 -6.93 -17.30
CA PRO A 607 19.45 -6.80 -17.75
C PRO A 607 19.22 -7.33 -19.17
N THR A 608 18.03 -7.89 -19.40
CA THR A 608 17.52 -8.19 -20.73
C THR A 608 17.56 -6.94 -21.63
N GLY A 609 17.87 -7.11 -22.91
CA GLY A 609 18.03 -6.01 -23.87
C GLY A 609 19.45 -5.49 -24.01
N THR A 610 20.27 -5.63 -22.97
CA THR A 610 21.67 -5.15 -22.99
C THR A 610 22.45 -5.74 -24.16
N LYS A 611 23.07 -4.89 -25.00
CA LYS A 611 23.95 -5.33 -26.09
C LYS A 611 25.13 -6.15 -25.56
N CYS A 612 25.32 -7.34 -26.12
CA CYS A 612 26.40 -8.26 -25.75
C CYS A 612 27.34 -8.58 -26.93
N GLY A 613 26.96 -8.18 -28.16
CA GLY A 613 27.77 -8.31 -29.35
C GLY A 613 27.15 -7.59 -30.56
N PRO A 614 27.78 -7.63 -31.74
CA PRO A 614 27.21 -7.08 -32.97
C PRO A 614 25.88 -7.77 -33.29
N ASN A 615 24.79 -7.00 -33.41
CA ASN A 615 23.42 -7.50 -33.61
C ASN A 615 22.94 -8.51 -32.55
N LYS A 616 23.55 -8.52 -31.36
CA LYS A 616 23.21 -9.43 -30.25
C LYS A 616 22.85 -8.71 -28.95
N VAL A 617 21.83 -9.24 -28.28
CA VAL A 617 21.26 -8.78 -27.00
C VAL A 617 21.29 -9.88 -25.95
N CYS A 618 21.36 -9.51 -24.68
CA CYS A 618 21.09 -10.41 -23.58
C CYS A 618 19.60 -10.73 -23.50
N PHE A 619 19.26 -12.02 -23.58
CA PHE A 619 17.90 -12.52 -23.39
C PHE A 619 17.96 -13.89 -22.69
N ASN A 620 17.21 -14.06 -21.60
CA ASN A 620 17.24 -15.27 -20.74
C ASN A 620 18.67 -15.70 -20.33
N ASN A 621 19.50 -14.72 -19.95
CA ASN A 621 20.90 -14.88 -19.55
C ASN A 621 21.76 -15.59 -20.62
N MET A 622 21.54 -15.26 -21.90
CA MET A 622 22.28 -15.76 -23.07
C MET A 622 22.40 -14.64 -24.11
N CYS A 623 23.47 -14.64 -24.91
CA CYS A 623 23.78 -13.61 -25.90
C CYS A 623 23.24 -13.99 -27.29
N GLN A 624 22.02 -13.53 -27.60
CA GLN A 624 21.21 -13.99 -28.74
C GLN A 624 21.04 -12.89 -29.81
N ASP A 625 20.72 -13.27 -31.05
CA ASP A 625 20.40 -12.32 -32.13
C ASP A 625 19.18 -11.46 -31.76
N VAL A 626 19.25 -10.15 -32.02
CA VAL A 626 18.18 -9.17 -31.71
C VAL A 626 16.80 -9.54 -32.27
N LYS A 627 16.74 -10.38 -33.32
CA LYS A 627 15.49 -10.97 -33.86
C LYS A 627 14.69 -11.79 -32.82
N VAL A 628 15.24 -12.08 -31.64
CA VAL A 628 14.51 -12.72 -30.53
C VAL A 628 13.24 -11.95 -30.10
N TYR A 629 13.18 -10.64 -30.35
CA TYR A 629 11.97 -9.81 -30.12
C TYR A 629 10.95 -9.85 -31.28
N GLY A 630 11.28 -10.52 -32.38
CA GLY A 630 10.53 -10.49 -33.64
C GLY A 630 10.96 -9.37 -34.59
N VAL A 631 10.33 -9.31 -35.76
CA VAL A 631 10.59 -8.27 -36.78
C VAL A 631 9.55 -7.15 -36.65
N SER A 632 10.00 -5.89 -36.66
CA SER A 632 9.16 -4.70 -36.50
C SER A 632 8.67 -4.08 -37.81
N GLU A 633 9.29 -4.41 -38.94
CA GLU A 633 9.03 -3.80 -40.26
C GLU A 633 7.57 -4.00 -40.71
N ASP A 634 7.01 -5.19 -40.48
CA ASP A 634 5.60 -5.53 -40.73
C ASP A 634 4.61 -4.62 -39.98
N CYS A 635 5.02 -3.95 -38.91
CA CYS A 635 4.17 -3.07 -38.11
C CYS A 635 4.22 -1.63 -38.64
N SER A 636 5.41 -1.05 -38.79
CA SER A 636 5.59 0.36 -39.18
C SER A 636 5.00 0.68 -40.57
N GLN A 637 4.97 -0.30 -41.48
CA GLN A 637 4.30 -0.15 -42.78
C GLN A 637 2.78 0.10 -42.68
N LYS A 638 2.14 -0.21 -41.54
CA LYS A 638 0.69 -0.01 -41.30
C LYS A 638 0.35 1.38 -40.77
N CYS A 639 1.34 2.24 -40.58
CA CYS A 639 1.21 3.59 -40.00
C CYS A 639 1.24 4.70 -41.05
N SER A 640 0.92 4.36 -42.31
CA SER A 640 0.75 5.27 -43.46
C SER A 640 1.91 6.24 -43.77
N GLY A 641 3.09 6.04 -43.18
CA GLY A 641 4.21 6.99 -43.25
C GLY A 641 4.06 8.22 -42.33
N HIS A 642 3.12 8.18 -41.38
CA HIS A 642 2.79 9.27 -40.45
C HIS A 642 2.78 8.78 -38.99
N GLY A 643 3.71 7.90 -38.64
CA GLY A 643 3.84 7.33 -37.30
C GLY A 643 4.82 6.16 -37.23
N VAL A 644 5.05 5.68 -36.01
CA VAL A 644 5.96 4.58 -35.68
C VAL A 644 5.24 3.45 -34.94
N CYS A 645 5.79 2.23 -35.00
CA CYS A 645 5.26 1.10 -34.25
C CYS A 645 5.64 1.20 -32.75
N ASP A 646 4.63 1.24 -31.87
CA ASP A 646 4.80 1.18 -30.42
C ASP A 646 5.06 -0.25 -29.91
N HIS A 647 5.45 -0.37 -28.65
CA HIS A 647 5.63 -1.65 -27.95
C HIS A 647 4.40 -2.57 -27.94
N ARG A 648 3.19 -2.03 -28.17
CA ARG A 648 1.90 -2.75 -28.22
C ARG A 648 1.56 -3.22 -29.64
N LYS A 649 2.45 -2.99 -30.61
CA LYS A 649 2.29 -3.25 -32.05
C LYS A 649 1.15 -2.47 -32.70
N ARG A 650 0.96 -1.23 -32.23
CA ARG A 650 0.03 -0.22 -32.76
C ARG A 650 0.84 0.93 -33.36
N CYS A 651 0.18 1.77 -34.14
CA CYS A 651 0.79 2.99 -34.66
C CYS A 651 0.64 4.14 -33.65
N HIS A 652 1.77 4.58 -33.10
CA HIS A 652 1.91 5.87 -32.45
C HIS A 652 2.11 6.91 -33.56
N CYS A 653 1.14 7.80 -33.74
CA CYS A 653 1.07 8.70 -34.90
C CYS A 653 1.80 10.02 -34.69
N ASP A 654 2.28 10.60 -35.79
CA ASP A 654 2.91 11.93 -35.83
C ASP A 654 1.92 13.04 -35.38
N PRO A 655 2.42 14.21 -34.91
CA PRO A 655 1.59 15.28 -34.37
C PRO A 655 0.38 15.66 -35.25
N GLY A 656 -0.82 15.46 -34.69
CA GLY A 656 -2.10 15.78 -35.32
C GLY A 656 -2.74 14.66 -36.15
N TRP A 657 -2.06 13.53 -36.36
CA TRP A 657 -2.61 12.32 -36.99
C TRP A 657 -3.26 11.39 -35.97
N ALA A 658 -4.32 10.69 -36.38
CA ALA A 658 -5.13 9.84 -35.51
C ALA A 658 -4.82 8.34 -35.68
N PRO A 659 -4.76 7.55 -34.59
CA PRO A 659 -4.69 6.09 -34.65
C PRO A 659 -6.02 5.51 -35.18
N PRO A 660 -6.04 4.28 -35.73
CA PRO A 660 -5.01 3.24 -35.62
C PRO A 660 -4.00 3.15 -36.78
N HIS A 661 -4.20 3.90 -37.89
CA HIS A 661 -3.39 3.77 -39.10
C HIS A 661 -2.67 5.07 -39.53
N CYS A 662 -2.85 6.17 -38.79
CA CYS A 662 -2.28 7.49 -39.10
C CYS A 662 -2.61 8.00 -40.51
N ASP A 663 -3.77 7.60 -41.02
CA ASP A 663 -4.32 7.91 -42.35
C ASP A 663 -5.30 9.10 -42.35
N VAL A 664 -5.77 9.49 -41.17
CA VAL A 664 -6.70 10.61 -40.93
C VAL A 664 -6.14 11.55 -39.85
N LYS A 665 -6.40 12.86 -39.95
CA LYS A 665 -6.02 13.83 -38.92
C LYS A 665 -7.15 14.09 -37.94
N TYR A 666 -6.81 14.46 -36.70
CA TYR A 666 -7.79 14.84 -35.68
C TYR A 666 -8.71 16.00 -36.10
N ALA A 667 -8.23 16.89 -36.98
CA ALA A 667 -9.04 17.99 -37.54
C ALA A 667 -10.07 17.54 -38.59
N ASP A 668 -9.83 16.40 -39.25
CA ASP A 668 -10.68 15.85 -40.32
C ASP A 668 -11.67 14.79 -39.78
N LEU A 669 -11.50 14.35 -38.52
CA LEU A 669 -12.47 13.49 -37.85
C LEU A 669 -13.81 14.22 -37.70
N PRO A 670 -14.95 13.57 -38.00
CA PRO A 670 -16.26 14.19 -37.85
C PRO A 670 -16.53 14.51 -36.38
N SER A 671 -16.45 15.80 -36.02
CA SER A 671 -16.84 16.29 -34.70
C SER A 671 -18.25 15.80 -34.37
N ALA A 672 -18.47 15.33 -33.15
CA ALA A 672 -19.73 14.71 -32.71
C ALA A 672 -20.87 15.75 -32.58
N ASN A 673 -21.33 16.25 -33.73
CA ASN A 673 -22.41 17.20 -33.88
C ASN A 673 -23.74 16.51 -33.60
N ASN A 674 -24.08 16.38 -32.32
CA ASN A 674 -25.31 15.75 -31.79
C ASN A 674 -26.61 16.33 -32.37
N THR A 675 -26.56 17.47 -33.06
CA THR A 675 -27.67 18.10 -33.77
C THR A 675 -28.37 17.16 -34.77
N THR A 676 -27.63 16.32 -35.49
CA THR A 676 -28.22 15.39 -36.48
C THR A 676 -29.07 14.32 -35.80
N ILE A 677 -28.52 13.61 -34.82
CA ILE A 677 -29.21 12.54 -34.09
C ILE A 677 -30.44 13.08 -33.33
N ILE A 678 -30.31 14.25 -32.67
CA ILE A 678 -31.43 14.90 -31.98
C ILE A 678 -32.57 15.22 -32.97
N SER A 679 -32.27 15.76 -34.15
CA SER A 679 -33.33 16.08 -35.14
C SER A 679 -34.10 14.85 -35.62
N ILE A 680 -33.42 13.72 -35.85
CA ILE A 680 -34.04 12.44 -36.25
C ILE A 680 -34.89 11.88 -35.10
N SER A 681 -34.39 11.98 -33.86
CA SER A 681 -35.09 11.48 -32.67
C SER A 681 -36.36 12.29 -32.37
N VAL A 682 -36.32 13.61 -32.53
CA VAL A 682 -37.48 14.50 -32.41
C VAL A 682 -38.51 14.22 -33.51
N ALA A 683 -38.07 14.05 -34.77
CA ALA A 683 -38.97 13.71 -35.88
C ALA A 683 -39.67 12.35 -35.66
N ALA A 684 -38.95 11.33 -35.18
CA ALA A 684 -39.52 10.03 -34.83
C ALA A 684 -40.51 10.12 -33.66
N GLY A 685 -40.21 10.91 -32.62
CA GLY A 685 -41.11 11.17 -31.50
C GLY A 685 -42.42 11.85 -31.94
N ILE A 686 -42.34 12.85 -32.82
CA ILE A 686 -43.51 13.52 -33.39
C ILE A 686 -44.36 12.54 -34.23
N LEU A 687 -43.74 11.71 -35.05
CA LEU A 687 -44.45 10.67 -35.83
C LEU A 687 -45.18 9.66 -34.94
N LEU A 688 -44.55 9.22 -33.84
CA LEU A 688 -45.18 8.31 -32.87
C LEU A 688 -46.37 8.96 -32.14
N LEU A 689 -46.26 10.23 -31.76
CA LEU A 689 -47.36 11.00 -31.15
C LEU A 689 -48.53 11.20 -32.12
N LEU A 690 -48.25 11.48 -33.40
CA LEU A 690 -49.28 11.58 -34.45
C LEU A 690 -49.97 10.23 -34.69
N ALA A 691 -49.22 9.13 -34.70
CA ALA A 691 -49.78 7.77 -34.82
C ALA A 691 -50.66 7.40 -33.62
N ALA A 692 -50.23 7.71 -32.39
CA ALA A 692 -51.01 7.50 -31.17
C ALA A 692 -52.29 8.36 -31.15
N GLY A 693 -52.22 9.60 -31.64
CA GLY A 693 -53.37 10.48 -31.85
C GLY A 693 -54.37 9.89 -32.85
N PHE A 694 -53.89 9.39 -34.00
CA PHE A 694 -54.72 8.72 -35.00
C PHE A 694 -55.38 7.44 -34.47
N GLY A 695 -54.63 6.60 -33.74
CA GLY A 695 -55.16 5.40 -33.09
C GLY A 695 -56.25 5.73 -32.07
N SER A 696 -56.02 6.78 -31.26
CA SER A 696 -57.01 7.29 -30.30
C SER A 696 -58.27 7.84 -31.00
N TRP A 697 -58.11 8.57 -32.11
CA TRP A 697 -59.23 9.09 -32.90
C TRP A 697 -60.07 7.95 -33.51
N ILE A 698 -59.43 6.92 -34.07
CA ILE A 698 -60.10 5.72 -34.59
C ILE A 698 -60.84 4.98 -33.47
N TYR A 699 -60.21 4.81 -32.30
CA TYR A 699 -60.82 4.18 -31.13
C TYR A 699 -62.06 4.96 -30.64
N CYS A 700 -61.96 6.28 -30.48
CA CYS A 700 -63.07 7.15 -30.11
C CYS A 700 -64.20 7.15 -31.16
N LYS A 701 -63.88 7.05 -32.45
CA LYS A 701 -64.88 6.94 -33.53
C LYS A 701 -65.59 5.58 -33.49
N LYS A 702 -64.87 4.48 -33.21
CA LYS A 702 -65.44 3.13 -33.04
C LYS A 702 -66.29 2.99 -31.78
N ARG A 703 -66.00 3.74 -30.71
CA ARG A 703 -66.72 3.69 -29.42
C ARG A 703 -68.00 4.55 -29.35
N LYS A 704 -68.31 5.36 -30.38
CA LYS A 704 -69.59 6.11 -30.49
C LYS A 704 -70.76 5.28 -31.09
N GLY A 705 -70.56 3.98 -31.30
CA GLY A 705 -71.49 3.09 -32.02
C GLY A 705 -72.46 2.24 -31.20
N THR A 706 -72.67 2.48 -29.90
CA THR A 706 -73.80 1.89 -29.11
C THR A 706 -73.90 2.57 -27.74
N SER A 707 -75.12 2.91 -27.28
CA SER A 707 -75.36 3.37 -25.89
C SER A 707 -76.84 3.23 -25.47
N SER A 708 -77.12 2.35 -24.52
CA SER A 708 -78.40 2.17 -23.79
C SER A 708 -78.19 1.04 -22.76
N ARG A 709 -78.70 1.04 -21.52
CA ARG A 709 -79.31 2.08 -20.67
C ARG A 709 -79.41 1.53 -19.23
N HIS A 710 -79.18 2.36 -18.20
CA HIS A 710 -79.74 2.23 -16.81
C HIS A 710 -79.39 0.96 -15.96
N LYS A 711 -79.38 0.96 -14.60
CA LYS A 711 -79.20 2.02 -13.55
C LYS A 711 -79.05 1.33 -12.16
N THR A 712 -78.21 1.87 -11.25
CA THR A 712 -78.19 1.67 -9.76
C THR A 712 -77.96 0.25 -9.17
N LYS A 713 -76.93 0.03 -8.32
CA LYS A 713 -76.89 0.03 -6.83
C LYS A 713 -77.67 -1.11 -6.14
N ALA A 714 -77.18 -1.79 -5.08
CA ALA A 714 -75.88 -1.80 -4.38
C ALA A 714 -75.73 -3.08 -3.49
N ASP A 715 -74.52 -3.35 -2.96
CA ASP A 715 -74.11 -3.98 -1.66
C ASP A 715 -74.90 -5.15 -0.99
N PRO A 716 -74.27 -5.99 -0.14
CA PRO A 716 -72.88 -6.49 -0.11
C PRO A 716 -72.74 -7.98 0.35
N GLU A 717 -71.50 -8.38 0.69
CA GLU A 717 -71.09 -9.39 1.69
C GLU A 717 -71.08 -10.94 1.45
N GLN A 718 -69.86 -11.47 1.69
CA GLN A 718 -69.46 -12.68 2.46
C GLN A 718 -69.58 -14.13 1.95
N SER A 719 -68.49 -14.85 2.29
CA SER A 719 -68.34 -16.28 2.68
C SER A 719 -67.78 -17.31 1.67
N ASN A 720 -66.84 -18.10 2.22
CA ASN A 720 -66.15 -19.29 1.68
C ASN A 720 -67.04 -20.57 1.88
N PRO A 721 -66.72 -21.79 1.36
CA PRO A 721 -65.37 -22.33 1.09
C PRO A 721 -65.17 -23.34 -0.10
N LEU A 722 -63.90 -23.74 -0.27
CA LEU A 722 -63.34 -25.06 -0.68
C LEU A 722 -64.22 -26.09 -1.45
N PHE A 723 -63.67 -26.67 -2.54
CA PHE A 723 -63.11 -28.06 -2.52
C PHE A 723 -62.37 -28.49 -3.81
N GLU A 724 -61.28 -29.26 -3.62
CA GLU A 724 -60.64 -30.30 -4.47
C GLU A 724 -60.32 -30.19 -5.99
N ASN A 725 -59.58 -31.21 -6.46
CA ASN A 725 -58.81 -31.34 -7.72
C ASN A 725 -58.82 -32.84 -8.12
N PRO A 726 -58.90 -33.22 -9.42
CA PRO A 726 -57.89 -34.20 -9.88
C PRO A 726 -57.47 -34.15 -11.37
N ARG A 727 -56.15 -34.02 -11.57
CA ARG A 727 -55.27 -34.91 -12.39
C ARG A 727 -55.55 -35.21 -13.90
N ALA A 728 -54.56 -34.78 -14.69
CA ALA A 728 -53.70 -35.60 -15.57
C ALA A 728 -54.09 -36.00 -17.03
N LYS A 729 -53.21 -35.62 -17.97
CA LYS A 729 -52.44 -36.57 -18.81
C LYS A 729 -51.12 -35.94 -19.34
N ARG A 730 -50.18 -36.77 -19.78
CA ARG A 730 -48.86 -36.40 -20.35
C ARG A 730 -48.93 -36.21 -21.88
N VAL A 731 -47.93 -35.53 -22.47
CA VAL A 731 -47.06 -36.04 -23.57
C VAL A 731 -45.78 -35.16 -23.65
N LEU A 732 -44.69 -35.74 -24.19
CA LEU A 732 -43.36 -35.13 -24.49
C LEU A 732 -43.46 -33.95 -25.51
N LEU A 733 -42.46 -33.09 -25.74
CA LEU A 733 -41.06 -33.38 -26.12
C LEU A 733 -40.15 -32.12 -26.06
N LYS A 734 -38.82 -32.34 -26.01
CA LYS A 734 -37.61 -31.54 -26.37
C LYS A 734 -37.73 -30.15 -27.07
N ASP A 735 -36.74 -29.25 -27.01
CA ASP A 735 -35.34 -29.32 -26.50
C ASP A 735 -34.78 -27.92 -26.16
N HIS A 736 -33.62 -27.90 -25.49
CA HIS A 736 -32.62 -26.81 -25.34
C HIS A 736 -33.03 -25.45 -24.75
N LEU A 737 -32.26 -25.01 -23.74
CA LEU A 737 -32.34 -23.69 -23.11
C LEU A 737 -30.94 -23.25 -22.64
N GLU A 738 -30.38 -22.21 -23.25
CA GLU A 738 -29.21 -21.46 -22.73
C GLU A 738 -29.47 -19.96 -22.89
N ILE A 739 -29.90 -19.28 -21.82
CA ILE A 739 -30.14 -17.83 -21.83
C ILE A 739 -29.72 -17.19 -20.49
N SER A 740 -29.01 -16.05 -20.63
CA SER A 740 -28.84 -14.94 -19.67
C SER A 740 -27.91 -15.10 -18.45
N LYS A 741 -27.00 -14.12 -18.36
CA LYS A 741 -26.56 -13.52 -17.09
C LYS A 741 -27.74 -12.75 -16.48
N PRO A 742 -27.98 -12.79 -15.16
CA PRO A 742 -28.87 -11.83 -14.52
C PRO A 742 -28.17 -10.47 -14.32
N THR A 743 -28.96 -9.40 -14.22
CA THR A 743 -28.52 -8.10 -13.67
C THR A 743 -29.58 -7.64 -12.68
N PHE A 744 -29.16 -6.87 -11.67
CA PHE A 744 -29.95 -6.50 -10.49
C PHE A 744 -31.32 -5.87 -10.78
N ILE A 745 -32.27 -6.12 -9.88
CA ILE A 745 -33.42 -5.24 -9.63
C ILE A 745 -33.33 -4.74 -8.18
N SER A 746 -33.77 -3.50 -7.97
CA SER A 746 -33.63 -2.75 -6.72
C SER A 746 -34.52 -3.25 -5.58
N SER A 747 -34.14 -2.86 -4.36
CA SER A 747 -34.92 -2.98 -3.14
C SER A 747 -36.19 -2.12 -3.12
N THR A 748 -37.13 -2.49 -2.25
CA THR A 748 -38.03 -1.54 -1.58
C THR A 748 -38.31 -2.04 -0.16
N VAL A 749 -38.37 -1.14 0.82
CA VAL A 749 -38.55 -1.44 2.25
C VAL A 749 -39.87 -0.86 2.74
N THR A 750 -40.61 -1.62 3.55
CA THR A 750 -41.58 -1.04 4.50
C THR A 750 -41.62 -1.86 5.80
N ARG A 751 -41.55 -1.17 6.93
CA ARG A 751 -41.74 -1.72 8.29
C ARG A 751 -43.23 -1.81 8.63
N HIS A 752 -43.56 -2.62 9.64
CA HIS A 752 -44.56 -2.51 10.75
C HIS A 752 -44.74 -3.94 11.31
N GLY A 753 -45.03 -4.22 12.58
CA GLY A 753 -45.13 -3.43 13.82
C GLY A 753 -45.39 -4.43 14.97
N ALA A 754 -44.89 -4.20 16.19
CA ALA A 754 -44.87 -5.23 17.25
C ALA A 754 -46.11 -5.25 18.15
N SER A 755 -46.41 -6.40 18.78
CA SER A 755 -46.70 -6.45 20.23
C SER A 755 -46.55 -7.86 20.85
N HIS A 756 -46.27 -7.85 22.15
CA HIS A 756 -45.72 -8.90 23.00
C HIS A 756 -46.72 -9.95 23.53
N THR A 757 -46.17 -11.09 23.98
CA THR A 757 -46.67 -11.82 25.17
C THR A 757 -45.49 -12.44 25.95
N VAL A 758 -45.69 -12.87 27.21
CA VAL A 758 -44.62 -13.00 28.23
C VAL A 758 -44.60 -14.37 28.95
N MET A 759 -43.39 -14.86 29.27
CA MET A 759 -42.90 -15.82 30.30
C MET A 759 -43.92 -16.56 31.24
N PRO A 760 -43.65 -17.82 31.71
CA PRO A 760 -42.45 -18.12 32.53
C PRO A 760 -41.82 -19.56 32.59
N THR A 761 -40.49 -19.57 32.78
CA THR A 761 -39.63 -20.34 33.73
C THR A 761 -40.01 -21.74 34.32
N ARG A 762 -39.17 -22.78 34.13
CA ARG A 762 -38.38 -23.60 35.15
C ARG A 762 -37.89 -24.96 34.56
N THR A 763 -37.05 -25.74 35.27
CA THR A 763 -36.14 -26.80 34.74
C THR A 763 -36.07 -28.15 35.53
N ALA A 764 -35.44 -29.17 34.91
CA ALA A 764 -34.97 -30.50 35.42
C ALA A 764 -36.04 -31.63 35.55
N PRO A 765 -35.70 -32.96 35.56
CA PRO A 765 -34.39 -33.64 35.74
C PRO A 765 -34.03 -34.83 34.78
N GLN A 766 -32.90 -35.53 35.04
CA GLN A 766 -32.50 -36.88 34.51
C GLN A 766 -32.79 -38.00 35.55
N PRO A 767 -32.88 -39.33 35.22
CA PRO A 767 -31.76 -40.29 34.88
C PRO A 767 -32.22 -41.34 33.79
N PRO A 768 -31.72 -42.61 33.62
CA PRO A 768 -30.61 -43.41 34.19
C PRO A 768 -29.75 -44.19 33.13
N LEU A 769 -29.20 -45.39 33.47
CA LEU A 769 -28.30 -46.26 32.66
C LEU A 769 -28.49 -47.78 32.98
N LYS A 770 -28.28 -48.69 32.00
CA LYS A 770 -27.96 -50.18 32.04
C LYS A 770 -28.57 -50.94 30.82
N LYS A 771 -28.14 -52.13 30.37
CA LYS A 771 -26.84 -52.85 30.36
C LYS A 771 -26.87 -54.01 29.31
N SER A 772 -25.72 -54.64 29.05
CA SER A 772 -25.50 -55.88 28.26
C SER A 772 -26.14 -57.14 28.91
N ASP A 773 -26.18 -58.36 28.36
CA ASP A 773 -25.26 -59.24 27.55
C ASP A 773 -26.10 -60.24 26.66
N PRO A 774 -25.61 -61.27 25.90
CA PRO A 774 -24.33 -62.03 25.94
C PRO A 774 -23.74 -62.52 24.55
N GLN A 775 -22.97 -63.63 24.56
CA GLN A 775 -22.40 -64.41 23.42
C GLN A 775 -22.36 -65.93 23.78
N PRO A 776 -21.79 -66.94 23.03
CA PRO A 776 -20.85 -66.95 21.89
C PRO A 776 -21.53 -67.49 20.58
N PRO A 777 -21.15 -68.59 19.82
CA PRO A 777 -20.15 -69.67 19.94
C PRO A 777 -18.90 -69.53 18.99
N GLN A 778 -18.24 -70.64 18.62
CA GLN A 778 -16.94 -70.74 17.90
C GLN A 778 -16.97 -71.94 16.87
N THR A 779 -16.01 -72.25 15.98
CA THR A 779 -14.52 -72.32 16.10
C THR A 779 -13.79 -72.29 14.73
N ALA A 780 -12.47 -72.00 14.72
CA ALA A 780 -11.54 -72.01 13.56
C ALA A 780 -10.84 -73.39 13.35
N PRO A 781 -9.77 -73.59 12.52
CA PRO A 781 -8.47 -72.87 12.45
C PRO A 781 -8.09 -72.42 10.99
N SER A 782 -6.91 -71.88 10.64
CA SER A 782 -5.55 -71.91 11.23
C SER A 782 -4.70 -70.65 11.00
N ILE A 783 -3.41 -70.69 11.38
CA ILE A 783 -2.56 -69.54 11.75
C ILE A 783 -1.27 -69.46 10.91
N SER A 784 -0.80 -68.23 10.62
CA SER A 784 0.64 -67.90 10.58
C SER A 784 0.88 -66.45 11.06
N LEU A 785 2.09 -66.16 11.52
CA LEU A 785 2.46 -64.96 12.32
C LEU A 785 3.51 -64.07 11.59
N PRO A 786 3.79 -62.83 12.05
CA PRO A 786 4.30 -61.77 11.17
C PRO A 786 5.80 -61.85 10.85
N ILE A 787 6.17 -61.34 9.68
CA ILE A 787 7.57 -61.11 9.30
C ILE A 787 8.04 -59.74 9.81
N GLN A 788 9.20 -59.77 10.45
CA GLN A 788 9.90 -58.68 11.10
C GLN A 788 10.64 -57.79 10.08
N MET A 789 10.59 -56.46 10.23
CA MET A 789 11.48 -55.53 9.52
C MET A 789 12.52 -54.92 10.48
N LYS A 790 13.67 -54.53 9.93
CA LYS A 790 14.94 -54.37 10.67
C LYS A 790 15.04 -53.10 11.53
N PRO A 791 15.82 -53.13 12.63
CA PRO A 791 16.35 -51.92 13.27
C PRO A 791 17.23 -51.10 12.32
N LEU A 792 17.42 -49.81 12.65
CA LEU A 792 18.40 -48.96 11.95
C LEU A 792 19.84 -49.48 12.15
N PRO A 793 20.74 -49.28 11.15
CA PRO A 793 22.15 -49.60 11.31
C PRO A 793 22.83 -48.63 12.30
N PRO A 794 23.78 -49.10 13.13
CA PRO A 794 24.50 -48.23 14.06
C PRO A 794 25.43 -47.24 13.33
N SER A 795 25.64 -46.08 13.94
CA SER A 795 26.60 -45.08 13.51
C SER A 795 28.03 -45.65 13.47
N LYS A 796 28.78 -45.37 12.40
CA LYS A 796 30.18 -45.77 12.30
C LYS A 796 31.05 -44.94 13.26
N PRO A 797 31.99 -45.54 14.00
CA PRO A 797 32.92 -44.80 14.84
C PRO A 797 33.91 -43.99 13.98
N PRO A 798 34.48 -42.89 14.52
CA PRO A 798 35.56 -42.15 13.87
C PRO A 798 36.80 -43.04 13.72
N ARG A 799 37.53 -42.87 12.61
CA ARG A 799 38.87 -43.46 12.41
C ARG A 799 39.95 -42.47 12.86
N PRO A 800 41.14 -42.96 13.26
CA PRO A 800 42.10 -42.16 14.02
C PRO A 800 42.78 -41.05 13.20
N TYR A 801 43.34 -40.08 13.94
CA TYR A 801 44.30 -39.12 13.41
C TYR A 801 45.57 -39.85 12.94
N ASP A 802 45.95 -39.68 11.68
CA ASP A 802 47.28 -40.02 11.17
C ASP A 802 48.11 -38.72 11.06
N ALA A 803 49.09 -38.57 11.95
CA ALA A 803 49.88 -37.35 12.06
C ALA A 803 51.02 -37.33 11.04
N LYS A 804 50.76 -36.83 9.81
CA LYS A 804 51.84 -36.67 8.81
C LYS A 804 51.70 -35.55 7.77
N GLN A 805 51.36 -34.34 8.22
CA GLN A 805 51.68 -33.12 7.45
C GLN A 805 52.07 -31.89 8.29
N ALA A 806 52.57 -32.12 9.51
CA ALA A 806 53.12 -31.09 10.37
C ALA A 806 54.62 -30.81 10.07
N GLU A 807 54.99 -30.55 8.81
CA GLU A 807 56.38 -30.17 8.47
C GLU A 807 56.53 -29.36 7.16
N ARG A 808 55.75 -28.30 6.97
CA ARG A 808 56.15 -27.19 6.09
C ARG A 808 55.48 -25.84 6.38
N VAL A 809 56.08 -25.10 7.31
CA VAL A 809 56.70 -23.76 7.11
C VAL A 809 56.80 -23.13 8.49
N GLU A 810 57.88 -23.46 9.18
CA GLU A 810 58.45 -22.56 10.18
C GLU A 810 59.19 -21.42 9.45
N MET A 811 59.45 -20.31 10.15
CA MET A 811 60.01 -19.05 9.64
C MET A 811 59.04 -18.26 8.71
N LYS A 812 58.71 -16.99 8.97
CA LYS A 812 59.45 -15.98 9.76
C LYS A 812 58.56 -15.21 10.73
N ILE A 813 59.02 -15.09 11.97
CA ILE A 813 58.56 -14.12 12.96
C ILE A 813 59.35 -12.81 12.76
N ALA A 814 58.67 -11.66 12.75
CA ALA A 814 59.31 -10.35 12.86
C ALA A 814 58.38 -9.30 13.50
N GLN A 815 58.52 -9.14 14.82
CA GLN A 815 58.37 -7.90 15.60
C GLN A 815 57.08 -7.04 15.49
N ARG A 816 56.35 -6.96 16.60
CA ARG A 816 55.56 -5.77 17.00
C ARG A 816 56.33 -4.99 18.09
N PRO A 817 56.29 -3.65 18.13
CA PRO A 817 56.64 -2.88 19.32
C PRO A 817 55.50 -2.89 20.36
N PRO A 818 55.77 -2.66 21.66
CA PRO A 818 54.77 -2.75 22.73
C PRO A 818 53.96 -1.45 22.93
N THR A 819 52.74 -1.59 23.46
CA THR A 819 51.83 -0.49 23.83
C THR A 819 52.14 0.07 25.22
N ILE A 820 52.12 1.40 25.36
CA ILE A 820 52.18 2.12 26.64
C ILE A 820 50.74 2.40 27.13
N PRO A 821 50.38 2.09 28.39
CA PRO A 821 49.09 2.49 28.95
C PRO A 821 49.10 3.97 29.35
N ARG A 822 47.92 4.62 29.29
CA ARG A 822 47.71 5.95 29.87
C ARG A 822 46.45 6.01 30.73
N ARG A 823 46.53 6.89 31.73
CA ARG A 823 45.38 7.50 32.42
C ARG A 823 44.65 8.46 31.49
#